data_AF-A0A1G0VBF0-F1
#
_entry.id   AF-A0A1G0VBF0-F1
#
_cell.length_a   1.000
_cell.length_b   1.000
_cell.length_c   1.000
_cell.angle_alpha   90.00
_cell.angle_beta   90.00
_cell.angle_gamma   90.00
#
_symmetry.space_group_name_H-M   'P 1'
#
loop_
_entity.id
_entity.type
_entity.pdbx_description
1 polymer ?
#
loop_
_entity_poly.entity_id
_entity_poly.type
_entity_poly.pdbx_seq_one_letter_code
_entity_poly.pdbx_strand_id
1 'polypeptide(L)'
;MTRAFKILMILFIAMIMTANVDAQYKPGKERGDPTKRAKGQMEGNKIRTSVFNFGLSGRETGSVPIAVQTPYEWPKNTGHVYLALLGILVGGEVVDNKGEIQHPIDVMSYRRSPEGKTWNIEPVAGYSTPNLKTNENQIATSVDKDTWPDSWPDRMGDEVDPGWRGSWNGYFGKNIFNADQEMFYRASDDRYDRYVNYFPDETDLTRKGLGVLLDVRALAWSQVLVEDALYFLHYVKNDGTKDISKVGVTLWYADFVGGNGDSQDDISEFDLIQDIAWSRDNDHKAPDFGSDPVGMVGVTFLETPGNALDRVDNDGDSPEQNNLITAAMIEGESPDNQIDDNGNGLIDENETHIPFGTQKGVSYADGIGQTVSAEFISKHPKFKVEKNSPLVTQAMIDLVTPASNKYHIWPPLDAFQNKQVHLIGVSSDKLGLPFKDGIDNDADGESGSPVVTQAMIDQASKDAPFYRYRVSEKVILYNLLATSLGQKYADGKDNDGNGAIDEGIDDGIDVMIDEARDDGIDNDSDWNVLRDDVGLDGVADTGDPGENDGKPTSGAKYGLPGEPKVDVTDVSETDQIGITNADYVPAGGLNINSDAQMWFDFMIPGKFYDPQEVVAGEYDLFVSSGLFPLRSGQTEPISIAVLFSNGPVPDPGGAYRKNEILRKRVRAQETYNNDYRFANAPLSPTLTAIPGNNRVTLYWDDVAENSFDQYIDAIGGRGRDFEGYKIYRASDAAFQDAENITNGYGVKQFKTPIAQFDLKDGLAGFDSVGIDGIRYYLGEDTGIKHTFVDSTVQNGFSYYYAIVAYDFGFPAGEIAPSESPIRLSLLPDGSVKLGQNVARVKPEAPAAGFVGPTLGTIQLVKGTTSGNAAYEIVDLNKIKDGHVYNITFEDTIKVSKRVGQPDTLTTKNWTLTDSTAGAILISKSKYFATDYEQPLVDGFRLKFRNEARVELDRTTAIWNDPKIVDYRFEKFQASGGFLGEERPNDYRIEFGDLGFGKSKELKLGATTFPSKNVNFKVYNLSTQKYIEFAFLEVDGTDGTLSTDGARRDRIVFLEPDQSNNLVYTWWFYLFDTPDVTAGTRLPKSGDKIELKLKKPFLSSDKFRFVAKRALIDPDLAKQDMDKIKVVPNPYVASAQWEAKNPYASGRGPRSLHFTHLPNMCTIRIFTINGELVDMIEHDSPFNDGSEEWKMLTKDKLNVAYGIYVYHITAPGVGDKIGKFAIIK
;
A
#
# COMPACT_ATOMS: atom_id res chain seq x y z
N MET A 1 14.64 -14.50 -71.26
CA MET A 1 15.34 -14.53 -69.95
C MET A 1 16.67 -15.23 -70.09
N THR A 2 17.77 -14.54 -69.78
CA THR A 2 19.15 -15.04 -69.86
C THR A 2 19.44 -16.05 -68.74
N ARG A 3 20.41 -16.95 -68.95
CA ARG A 3 20.82 -17.98 -67.96
C ARG A 3 21.19 -17.38 -66.60
N ALA A 4 21.74 -16.16 -66.59
CA ALA A 4 22.03 -15.39 -65.38
C ALA A 4 20.75 -14.99 -64.62
N PHE A 5 19.67 -14.64 -65.31
CA PHE A 5 18.39 -14.27 -64.68
C PHE A 5 17.69 -15.49 -64.05
N LYS A 6 17.81 -16.68 -64.66
CA LYS A 6 17.31 -17.93 -64.06
C LYS A 6 18.12 -18.35 -62.82
N ILE A 7 19.44 -18.14 -62.82
CA ILE A 7 20.28 -18.44 -61.65
C ILE A 7 19.99 -17.45 -60.51
N LEU A 8 19.81 -16.15 -60.82
CA LEU A 8 19.40 -15.16 -59.82
C LEU A 8 18.01 -15.44 -59.25
N MET A 9 17.06 -15.85 -60.10
CA MET A 9 15.70 -16.17 -59.67
C MET A 9 15.64 -17.48 -58.85
N ILE A 10 16.50 -18.47 -59.14
CA ILE A 10 16.63 -19.69 -58.32
C ILE A 10 17.32 -19.38 -56.98
N LEU A 11 18.32 -18.48 -56.93
CA LEU A 11 18.93 -18.01 -55.68
C LEU A 11 17.97 -17.14 -54.86
N PHE A 12 17.13 -16.31 -55.50
CA PHE A 12 16.13 -15.48 -54.83
C PHE A 12 14.95 -16.33 -54.31
N ILE A 13 14.50 -17.34 -55.06
CA ILE A 13 13.50 -18.31 -54.59
C ILE A 13 14.08 -19.21 -53.49
N ALA A 14 15.36 -19.58 -53.54
CA ALA A 14 16.03 -20.32 -52.47
C ALA A 14 16.26 -19.47 -51.20
N MET A 15 16.48 -18.16 -51.33
CA MET A 15 16.55 -17.23 -50.19
C MET A 15 15.16 -16.96 -49.57
N ILE A 16 14.10 -16.92 -50.38
CA ILE A 16 12.72 -16.74 -49.90
C ILE A 16 12.17 -18.03 -49.28
N MET A 17 12.57 -19.21 -49.77
CA MET A 17 12.21 -20.49 -49.14
C MET A 17 12.98 -20.83 -47.86
N THR A 18 13.95 -20.02 -47.45
CA THR A 18 14.62 -20.16 -46.13
C THR A 18 14.17 -19.09 -45.13
N ALA A 19 13.20 -18.24 -45.47
CA ALA A 19 12.79 -17.12 -44.62
C ALA A 19 11.65 -17.46 -43.64
N ASN A 20 10.96 -18.59 -43.79
CA ASN A 20 9.92 -19.06 -42.88
C ASN A 20 10.21 -20.50 -42.42
N VAL A 21 11.38 -20.71 -41.82
CA VAL A 21 11.53 -21.74 -40.80
C VAL A 21 11.36 -20.95 -39.52
N ASP A 22 10.32 -21.20 -38.73
CA ASP A 22 10.17 -20.61 -37.40
C ASP A 22 11.54 -20.68 -36.72
N ALA A 23 12.09 -19.53 -36.36
CA ALA A 23 13.42 -19.48 -35.79
C ALA A 23 13.37 -20.29 -34.50
N GLN A 24 14.00 -21.46 -34.49
CA GLN A 24 14.07 -22.33 -33.32
C GLN A 24 14.45 -21.48 -32.10
N TYR A 25 13.63 -21.54 -31.03
CA TYR A 25 13.84 -20.77 -29.82
C TYR A 25 15.29 -20.95 -29.34
N LYS A 26 15.88 -19.84 -28.88
CA LYS A 26 17.26 -19.81 -28.42
C LYS A 26 17.29 -19.71 -26.90
N PRO A 27 17.65 -20.80 -26.20
CA PRO A 27 17.85 -20.82 -24.76
C PRO A 27 18.71 -19.68 -24.21
N GLY A 28 18.33 -19.20 -23.03
CA GLY A 28 19.09 -18.26 -22.22
C GLY A 28 20.40 -18.86 -21.68
N LYS A 29 21.30 -17.97 -21.24
CA LYS A 29 22.58 -18.34 -20.61
C LYS A 29 22.52 -18.44 -19.09
N GLU A 30 21.37 -18.15 -18.50
CA GLU A 30 21.17 -18.11 -17.05
C GLU A 30 21.17 -19.53 -16.48
N ARG A 31 21.83 -19.72 -15.32
CA ARG A 31 22.01 -21.02 -14.65
C ARG A 31 21.90 -20.86 -13.14
N GLY A 32 21.37 -21.88 -12.49
CA GLY A 32 21.20 -22.01 -11.05
C GLY A 32 22.53 -22.23 -10.32
N ASP A 33 22.70 -21.49 -9.22
CA ASP A 33 23.87 -21.56 -8.34
C ASP A 33 23.45 -21.69 -6.86
N PRO A 34 23.64 -22.85 -6.22
CA PRO A 34 23.28 -23.05 -4.82
C PRO A 34 24.05 -22.16 -3.85
N THR A 35 25.17 -21.57 -4.26
CA THR A 35 25.90 -20.58 -3.44
C THR A 35 25.19 -19.23 -3.37
N LYS A 36 24.16 -19.03 -4.20
CA LYS A 36 23.32 -17.83 -4.27
C LYS A 36 22.00 -17.96 -3.52
N ARG A 37 21.77 -19.09 -2.83
CA ARG A 37 20.62 -19.26 -1.92
C ARG A 37 20.56 -18.10 -0.93
N ALA A 38 19.38 -17.52 -0.82
CA ALA A 38 19.07 -16.35 -0.03
C ALA A 38 17.67 -16.52 0.59
N LYS A 39 17.42 -15.74 1.65
CA LYS A 39 16.10 -15.60 2.24
C LYS A 39 15.72 -14.13 2.39
N GLY A 40 14.44 -13.84 2.33
CA GLY A 40 13.82 -12.56 2.62
C GLY A 40 12.71 -12.71 3.66
N GLN A 41 12.34 -11.62 4.32
CA GLN A 41 11.21 -11.59 5.25
C GLN A 41 10.05 -10.85 4.59
N MET A 42 8.96 -11.56 4.31
CA MET A 42 7.70 -10.96 3.86
C MET A 42 6.91 -10.51 5.10
N GLU A 43 6.49 -9.24 5.10
CA GLU A 43 5.81 -8.58 6.23
C GLU A 43 5.02 -7.32 5.80
N GLY A 44 4.63 -7.25 4.52
CA GLY A 44 3.94 -6.11 3.92
C GLY A 44 2.55 -5.83 4.50
N ASN A 45 1.89 -6.86 5.04
CA ASN A 45 0.52 -6.80 5.58
C ASN A 45 0.41 -7.48 6.96
N LYS A 46 -0.71 -8.12 7.30
CA LYS A 46 -0.87 -8.86 8.58
C LYS A 46 -0.13 -10.20 8.59
N ILE A 47 0.36 -10.69 7.46
CA ILE A 47 1.08 -11.96 7.37
C ILE A 47 2.58 -11.71 7.51
N ARG A 48 3.26 -12.61 8.21
CA ARG A 48 4.71 -12.66 8.25
C ARG A 48 5.20 -14.07 7.92
N THR A 49 6.07 -14.19 6.92
CA THR A 49 6.70 -15.48 6.55
C THR A 49 8.07 -15.26 5.92
N SER A 50 8.93 -16.27 5.97
CA SER A 50 10.20 -16.23 5.23
C SER A 50 9.97 -16.66 3.79
N VAL A 51 10.64 -16.02 2.85
CA VAL A 51 10.64 -16.41 1.43
C VAL A 51 12.06 -16.79 1.04
N PHE A 52 12.23 -17.86 0.28
CA PHE A 52 13.51 -18.35 -0.21
C PHE A 52 13.56 -18.32 -1.72
N ASN A 53 14.71 -17.96 -2.29
CA ASN A 53 14.88 -17.80 -3.75
C ASN A 53 15.06 -19.13 -4.51
N PHE A 54 14.52 -20.22 -3.96
CA PHE A 54 14.58 -21.56 -4.53
C PHE A 54 13.22 -22.25 -4.46
N GLY A 55 12.12 -21.49 -4.51
CA GLY A 55 10.76 -22.05 -4.60
C GLY A 55 10.15 -22.50 -3.27
N LEU A 56 10.64 -21.98 -2.13
CA LEU A 56 10.12 -22.30 -0.79
C LEU A 56 9.75 -21.02 -0.04
N SER A 57 8.70 -21.08 0.77
CA SER A 57 8.37 -20.09 1.81
C SER A 57 8.03 -20.80 3.14
N GLY A 58 8.07 -20.06 4.24
CA GLY A 58 7.92 -20.58 5.60
C GLY A 58 9.25 -21.01 6.21
N ARG A 59 9.38 -22.30 6.56
CA ARG A 59 10.50 -22.84 7.34
C ARG A 59 11.02 -24.14 6.75
N GLU A 60 12.32 -24.20 6.44
CA GLU A 60 12.92 -25.37 5.78
C GLU A 60 12.92 -26.63 6.65
N THR A 61 12.98 -26.49 7.98
CA THR A 61 13.00 -27.65 8.88
C THR A 61 12.57 -27.28 10.29
N GLY A 62 11.88 -28.21 10.96
CA GLY A 62 11.53 -28.15 12.38
C GLY A 62 12.72 -27.97 13.34
N SER A 63 13.96 -28.09 12.86
CA SER A 63 15.18 -27.84 13.66
C SER A 63 15.65 -26.38 13.70
N VAL A 64 15.31 -25.55 12.70
CA VAL A 64 15.74 -24.14 12.64
C VAL A 64 14.75 -23.28 13.41
N PRO A 65 15.09 -22.56 14.49
CA PRO A 65 14.09 -21.85 15.30
C PRO A 65 13.15 -20.94 14.48
N ILE A 66 11.86 -20.89 14.84
CA ILE A 66 10.82 -20.03 14.18
C ILE A 66 11.26 -18.57 14.12
N ALA A 67 12.00 -18.14 15.13
CA ALA A 67 12.52 -16.79 15.22
C ALA A 67 13.55 -16.48 14.10
N VAL A 68 14.21 -17.49 13.53
CA VAL A 68 15.23 -17.39 12.46
C VAL A 68 14.65 -17.62 11.06
N GLN A 69 13.70 -18.56 10.95
CA GLN A 69 12.90 -18.82 9.75
C GLN A 69 11.45 -18.88 10.20
N THR A 70 10.73 -17.79 9.94
CA THR A 70 9.33 -17.63 10.33
C THR A 70 8.46 -18.46 9.38
N PRO A 71 7.73 -19.48 9.89
CA PRO A 71 6.59 -20.07 9.20
C PRO A 71 5.53 -18.99 8.93
N TYR A 72 4.39 -19.36 8.36
CA TYR A 72 3.32 -18.39 8.18
C TYR A 72 2.70 -18.01 9.52
N GLU A 73 3.06 -16.82 9.98
CA GLU A 73 2.60 -16.20 11.20
C GLU A 73 1.50 -15.18 10.89
N TRP A 74 0.36 -15.29 11.57
CA TRP A 74 -0.77 -14.40 11.37
C TRP A 74 -1.64 -14.24 12.65
N PRO A 75 -1.98 -13.03 13.09
CA PRO A 75 -1.40 -11.76 12.67
C PRO A 75 0.11 -11.69 13.00
N LYS A 76 0.85 -10.89 12.24
CA LYS A 76 2.30 -10.75 12.41
C LYS A 76 2.68 -10.29 13.82
N ASN A 77 3.83 -10.74 14.29
CA ASN A 77 4.42 -10.46 15.61
C ASN A 77 3.66 -11.04 16.82
N THR A 78 2.72 -11.96 16.62
CA THR A 78 1.95 -12.63 17.70
C THR A 78 2.57 -13.97 18.13
N GLY A 79 3.37 -14.60 17.27
CA GLY A 79 3.84 -15.97 17.40
C GLY A 79 2.84 -17.05 16.97
N HIS A 80 1.63 -16.65 16.53
CA HIS A 80 0.59 -17.57 16.06
C HIS A 80 0.91 -18.02 14.64
N VAL A 81 1.21 -19.30 14.47
CA VAL A 81 1.62 -19.90 13.18
C VAL A 81 0.61 -20.93 12.68
N TYR A 82 0.57 -21.11 11.37
CA TYR A 82 -0.50 -21.85 10.69
C TYR A 82 -0.02 -22.79 9.58
N LEU A 83 1.07 -22.43 8.89
CA LEU A 83 1.63 -23.22 7.80
C LEU A 83 3.14 -23.29 7.97
N ALA A 84 3.70 -24.50 8.00
CA ALA A 84 5.12 -24.72 8.23
C ALA A 84 5.94 -24.28 7.03
N LEU A 85 5.54 -24.74 5.84
CA LEU A 85 6.13 -24.35 4.56
C LEU A 85 5.10 -24.43 3.45
N LEU A 86 5.37 -23.67 2.40
CA LEU A 86 4.75 -23.83 1.09
C LEU A 86 5.89 -23.92 0.07
N GLY A 87 5.83 -24.88 -0.85
CA GLY A 87 6.82 -25.01 -1.91
C GLY A 87 6.22 -25.44 -3.23
N ILE A 88 6.83 -24.99 -4.32
CA ILE A 88 6.46 -25.36 -5.69
C ILE A 88 7.33 -26.52 -6.19
N LEU A 89 6.68 -27.49 -6.83
CA LEU A 89 7.31 -28.57 -7.56
C LEU A 89 6.87 -28.49 -9.02
N VAL A 90 7.81 -28.70 -9.95
CA VAL A 90 7.55 -28.72 -11.39
C VAL A 90 8.03 -30.05 -11.93
N GLY A 91 7.14 -30.83 -12.54
CA GLY A 91 7.47 -32.11 -13.16
C GLY A 91 7.18 -32.09 -14.64
N GLY A 92 7.83 -32.98 -15.40
CA GLY A 92 7.46 -33.17 -16.80
C GLY A 92 7.74 -34.55 -17.36
N GLU A 93 7.00 -34.96 -18.39
CA GLU A 93 7.26 -36.17 -19.16
C GLU A 93 8.10 -35.84 -20.40
N VAL A 94 9.25 -36.51 -20.52
CA VAL A 94 10.22 -36.24 -21.59
C VAL A 94 10.75 -37.53 -22.18
N VAL A 95 11.10 -37.49 -23.47
CA VAL A 95 11.75 -38.61 -24.16
C VAL A 95 13.26 -38.39 -24.19
N ASP A 96 14.03 -39.32 -23.62
CA ASP A 96 15.48 -39.25 -23.61
C ASP A 96 16.10 -39.59 -24.98
N ASN A 97 17.42 -39.39 -25.13
CA ASN A 97 18.11 -39.66 -26.39
C ASN A 97 18.17 -41.16 -26.77
N LYS A 98 17.62 -42.07 -25.96
CA LYS A 98 17.44 -43.50 -26.28
C LYS A 98 16.02 -43.84 -26.68
N GLY A 99 15.09 -42.87 -26.62
CA GLY A 99 13.68 -43.08 -26.86
C GLY A 99 12.90 -43.59 -25.64
N GLU A 100 13.48 -43.52 -24.44
CA GLU A 100 12.82 -43.93 -23.19
C GLU A 100 12.13 -42.73 -22.55
N ILE A 101 10.91 -42.95 -22.04
CA ILE A 101 10.15 -41.94 -21.30
C ILE A 101 10.77 -41.77 -19.91
N GLN A 102 10.96 -40.51 -19.49
CA GLN A 102 11.47 -40.12 -18.18
C GLN A 102 10.55 -39.06 -17.57
N HIS A 103 10.56 -38.97 -16.24
CA HIS A 103 9.76 -38.01 -15.47
C HIS A 103 10.65 -37.18 -14.52
N PRO A 104 11.46 -36.22 -15.02
CA PRO A 104 12.20 -35.31 -14.15
C PRO A 104 11.25 -34.47 -13.30
N ILE A 105 11.54 -34.39 -11.99
CA ILE A 105 10.76 -33.63 -11.02
C ILE A 105 11.69 -32.67 -10.29
N ASP A 106 11.45 -31.38 -10.50
CA ASP A 106 12.15 -30.30 -9.84
C ASP A 106 11.42 -29.94 -8.55
N VAL A 107 12.19 -29.81 -7.48
CA VAL A 107 11.66 -29.51 -6.14
C VAL A 107 12.44 -28.35 -5.55
N MET A 108 11.83 -27.65 -4.60
CA MET A 108 12.44 -26.49 -3.95
C MET A 108 13.69 -26.82 -3.10
N SER A 109 13.71 -27.96 -2.40
CA SER A 109 14.83 -28.35 -1.53
C SER A 109 14.85 -29.86 -1.22
N TYR A 110 15.78 -30.29 -0.36
CA TYR A 110 15.93 -31.64 0.21
C TYR A 110 16.52 -32.73 -0.70
N ARG A 111 16.55 -32.58 -2.03
CA ARG A 111 17.15 -33.59 -2.92
C ARG A 111 18.64 -33.43 -3.11
N ARG A 112 19.34 -34.55 -3.17
CA ARG A 112 20.78 -34.63 -3.50
C ARG A 112 21.09 -35.81 -4.41
N SER A 113 22.06 -35.64 -5.30
CA SER A 113 22.64 -36.74 -6.07
C SER A 113 23.42 -37.71 -5.16
N PRO A 114 23.70 -38.95 -5.61
CA PRO A 114 24.59 -39.87 -4.89
C PRO A 114 25.98 -39.29 -4.57
N GLU A 115 26.47 -38.35 -5.38
CA GLU A 115 27.72 -37.60 -5.20
C GLU A 115 27.56 -36.37 -4.30
N GLY A 116 26.36 -36.10 -3.79
CA GLY A 116 26.04 -34.99 -2.89
C GLY A 116 25.78 -33.66 -3.59
N LYS A 117 25.66 -33.63 -4.92
CA LYS A 117 25.23 -32.44 -5.67
C LYS A 117 23.77 -32.13 -5.36
N THR A 118 23.38 -30.87 -5.50
CA THR A 118 21.97 -30.47 -5.39
C THR A 118 21.19 -30.94 -6.62
N TRP A 119 19.96 -31.41 -6.39
CA TRP A 119 18.97 -31.82 -7.39
C TRP A 119 17.66 -31.03 -7.17
N ASN A 120 17.80 -29.75 -6.84
CA ASN A 120 16.69 -28.85 -6.54
C ASN A 120 16.68 -27.70 -7.54
N ILE A 121 15.60 -26.94 -7.53
CA ILE A 121 15.56 -25.60 -8.11
C ILE A 121 16.59 -24.73 -7.36
N GLU A 122 17.44 -24.03 -8.11
CA GLU A 122 18.50 -23.19 -7.57
C GLU A 122 18.42 -21.76 -8.12
N PRO A 123 18.75 -20.74 -7.30
CA PRO A 123 18.67 -19.36 -7.72
C PRO A 123 19.63 -19.04 -8.85
N VAL A 124 19.17 -18.23 -9.80
CA VAL A 124 20.00 -17.67 -10.86
C VAL A 124 20.87 -16.55 -10.31
N ALA A 125 22.16 -16.56 -10.66
CA ALA A 125 23.08 -15.52 -10.22
C ALA A 125 22.74 -14.14 -10.83
N GLY A 126 22.84 -13.08 -10.03
CA GLY A 126 22.60 -11.69 -10.46
C GLY A 126 21.28 -11.09 -9.96
N TYR A 127 20.42 -11.90 -9.33
CA TYR A 127 19.14 -11.44 -8.75
C TYR A 127 19.18 -11.32 -7.21
N SER A 128 20.36 -11.49 -6.60
CA SER A 128 20.56 -11.35 -5.15
C SER A 128 21.88 -10.62 -4.86
N THR A 129 21.91 -9.90 -3.74
CA THR A 129 23.09 -9.16 -3.27
C THR A 129 23.49 -9.63 -1.85
N PRO A 130 24.79 -9.69 -1.51
CA PRO A 130 25.23 -9.98 -0.15
C PRO A 130 24.94 -8.81 0.80
N ASN A 131 24.43 -9.13 1.99
CA ASN A 131 24.29 -8.17 3.08
C ASN A 131 25.66 -7.62 3.50
N LEU A 132 25.82 -6.29 3.53
CA LEU A 132 27.11 -5.67 3.85
C LEU A 132 27.61 -5.93 5.28
N LYS A 133 26.72 -6.33 6.21
CA LYS A 133 27.06 -6.59 7.62
C LYS A 133 27.28 -8.08 7.90
N THR A 134 26.42 -8.94 7.36
CA THR A 134 26.47 -10.40 7.63
C THR A 134 27.17 -11.20 6.54
N ASN A 135 27.35 -10.61 5.35
CA ASN A 135 27.85 -11.27 4.15
C ASN A 135 26.99 -12.45 3.65
N GLU A 136 25.73 -12.52 4.10
CA GLU A 136 24.72 -13.49 3.65
C GLU A 136 23.95 -12.93 2.45
N ASN A 137 23.62 -13.75 1.45
CA ASN A 137 22.81 -13.29 0.32
C ASN A 137 21.39 -12.91 0.79
N GLN A 138 20.82 -11.88 0.16
CA GLN A 138 19.48 -11.38 0.43
C GLN A 138 18.63 -11.41 -0.83
N ILE A 139 17.34 -11.69 -0.67
CA ILE A 139 16.34 -11.52 -1.73
C ILE A 139 16.04 -10.04 -1.90
N ALA A 140 15.94 -9.59 -3.14
CA ALA A 140 15.60 -8.21 -3.44
C ALA A 140 14.12 -7.92 -3.06
N THR A 141 13.88 -6.79 -2.39
CA THR A 141 12.55 -6.35 -2.00
C THR A 141 12.33 -4.87 -2.25
N SER A 142 11.11 -4.48 -2.63
CA SER A 142 10.74 -3.11 -3.00
C SER A 142 10.94 -2.09 -1.88
N VAL A 143 10.92 -2.56 -0.63
CA VAL A 143 10.96 -1.72 0.58
C VAL A 143 12.38 -1.48 1.12
N ASP A 144 13.39 -2.13 0.54
CA ASP A 144 14.78 -2.02 0.96
C ASP A 144 15.74 -2.03 -0.25
N LYS A 145 16.10 -0.84 -0.71
CA LYS A 145 17.01 -0.65 -1.86
C LYS A 145 18.39 -1.28 -1.68
N ASP A 146 18.82 -1.53 -0.44
CA ASP A 146 20.13 -2.13 -0.17
C ASP A 146 20.14 -3.63 -0.54
N THR A 147 18.97 -4.20 -0.82
CA THR A 147 18.81 -5.59 -1.28
C THR A 147 18.84 -5.73 -2.81
N TRP A 148 18.84 -4.64 -3.56
CA TRP A 148 18.79 -4.68 -5.02
C TRP A 148 20.17 -5.03 -5.61
N PRO A 149 20.23 -5.83 -6.69
CA PRO A 149 21.48 -6.06 -7.41
C PRO A 149 21.97 -4.78 -8.11
N ASP A 150 23.26 -4.72 -8.44
CA ASP A 150 23.85 -3.58 -9.17
C ASP A 150 23.19 -3.36 -10.55
N SER A 151 22.71 -4.44 -11.17
CA SER A 151 21.95 -4.45 -12.42
C SER A 151 21.12 -5.73 -12.52
N TRP A 152 19.92 -5.64 -13.09
CA TRP A 152 18.99 -6.74 -13.32
C TRP A 152 19.31 -7.49 -14.62
N PRO A 153 19.69 -8.78 -14.56
CA PRO A 153 20.11 -9.53 -15.76
C PRO A 153 19.03 -9.66 -16.84
N ASP A 154 17.77 -9.83 -16.45
CA ASP A 154 16.58 -9.88 -17.32
C ASP A 154 16.30 -8.57 -18.05
N ARG A 155 16.82 -7.45 -17.53
CA ARG A 155 16.63 -6.11 -18.12
C ARG A 155 17.83 -5.60 -18.92
N MET A 156 18.82 -6.46 -19.19
CA MET A 156 20.01 -6.09 -19.96
C MET A 156 19.72 -5.79 -21.45
N GLY A 157 18.54 -6.18 -21.94
CA GLY A 157 18.07 -5.89 -23.31
C GLY A 157 17.44 -4.51 -23.48
N ASP A 158 17.16 -3.77 -22.41
CA ASP A 158 16.59 -2.42 -22.47
C ASP A 158 17.54 -1.48 -23.23
N GLU A 159 17.05 -0.79 -24.26
CA GLU A 159 17.88 0.05 -25.13
C GLU A 159 18.32 1.37 -24.46
N VAL A 160 17.56 1.86 -23.48
CA VAL A 160 17.72 3.18 -22.85
C VAL A 160 18.49 3.08 -21.53
N ASP A 161 18.18 2.11 -20.68
CA ASP A 161 18.87 1.85 -19.41
C ASP A 161 19.14 0.35 -19.18
N PRO A 162 20.12 -0.25 -19.88
CA PRO A 162 20.45 -1.66 -19.75
C PRO A 162 20.67 -2.10 -18.30
N GLY A 163 19.82 -3.02 -17.83
CA GLY A 163 19.88 -3.62 -16.50
C GLY A 163 19.30 -2.75 -15.38
N TRP A 164 18.59 -1.66 -15.70
CA TRP A 164 17.83 -0.83 -14.74
C TRP A 164 18.61 -0.51 -13.45
N ARG A 165 19.81 0.07 -13.61
CA ARG A 165 20.74 0.23 -12.47
C ARG A 165 20.18 1.15 -11.40
N GLY A 166 20.24 0.69 -10.14
CA GLY A 166 19.74 1.45 -8.99
C GLY A 166 18.23 1.70 -9.00
N SER A 167 17.48 0.97 -9.82
CA SER A 167 16.02 1.03 -9.94
C SER A 167 15.38 -0.29 -9.51
N TRP A 168 14.14 -0.22 -9.03
CA TRP A 168 13.34 -1.40 -8.70
C TRP A 168 12.86 -2.11 -9.98
N ASN A 169 13.02 -3.43 -10.05
CA ASN A 169 12.42 -4.28 -11.09
C ASN A 169 10.99 -4.68 -10.68
N GLY A 170 10.10 -3.69 -10.68
CA GLY A 170 8.70 -3.88 -10.30
C GLY A 170 7.94 -4.70 -11.33
N TYR A 171 6.86 -5.35 -10.86
CA TYR A 171 5.96 -6.15 -11.71
C TYR A 171 5.48 -5.37 -12.95
N PHE A 172 5.03 -4.13 -12.74
CA PHE A 172 4.58 -3.22 -13.81
C PHE A 172 5.70 -2.39 -14.45
N GLY A 173 6.96 -2.72 -14.16
CA GLY A 173 8.10 -2.05 -14.74
C GLY A 173 8.94 -1.23 -13.78
N LYS A 174 9.77 -0.35 -14.36
CA LYS A 174 10.89 0.28 -13.66
C LYS A 174 10.41 1.32 -12.64
N ASN A 175 10.78 1.12 -11.37
CA ASN A 175 10.42 1.99 -10.24
C ASN A 175 8.90 2.19 -10.04
N ILE A 176 8.08 1.21 -10.45
CA ILE A 176 6.66 1.19 -10.12
C ILE A 176 6.47 0.34 -8.85
N PHE A 177 5.88 0.94 -7.81
CA PHE A 177 5.71 0.35 -6.48
C PHE A 177 4.23 0.16 -6.18
N ASN A 178 3.64 -0.91 -6.71
CA ASN A 178 2.21 -1.16 -6.59
C ASN A 178 1.82 -1.94 -5.32
N ALA A 179 2.66 -2.90 -4.88
CA ALA A 179 2.46 -3.60 -3.61
C ALA A 179 3.16 -2.89 -2.46
N ASP A 180 2.56 -2.90 -1.26
CA ASP A 180 3.21 -2.40 -0.05
C ASP A 180 4.51 -3.15 0.25
N GLN A 181 4.60 -4.43 -0.15
CA GLN A 181 5.86 -5.12 -0.27
C GLN A 181 5.82 -6.08 -1.46
N GLU A 182 6.85 -5.98 -2.29
CA GLU A 182 7.12 -6.90 -3.38
C GLU A 182 8.50 -7.52 -3.19
N MET A 183 8.63 -8.79 -3.55
CA MET A 183 9.91 -9.49 -3.69
C MET A 183 10.00 -10.11 -5.07
N PHE A 184 11.21 -10.15 -5.63
CA PHE A 184 11.46 -10.78 -6.93
C PHE A 184 12.74 -11.61 -6.90
N TYR A 185 12.67 -12.80 -7.48
CA TYR A 185 13.85 -13.63 -7.76
C TYR A 185 13.60 -14.53 -8.98
N ARG A 186 14.70 -15.01 -9.57
CA ARG A 186 14.71 -16.01 -10.64
C ARG A 186 15.48 -17.26 -10.21
N ALA A 187 15.00 -18.44 -10.60
CA ALA A 187 15.62 -19.73 -10.32
C ALA A 187 15.60 -20.67 -11.54
N SER A 188 16.40 -21.74 -11.52
CA SER A 188 16.50 -22.75 -12.58
C SER A 188 16.85 -24.13 -12.01
N ASP A 189 16.55 -25.17 -12.77
CA ASP A 189 16.68 -26.59 -12.44
C ASP A 189 17.91 -27.27 -13.08
N ASP A 190 18.78 -26.52 -13.76
CA ASP A 190 19.78 -27.02 -14.71
C ASP A 190 20.85 -27.98 -14.17
N ARG A 191 20.78 -28.34 -12.89
CA ARG A 191 21.70 -29.24 -12.18
C ARG A 191 21.16 -30.65 -11.96
N TYR A 192 19.90 -30.91 -12.27
CA TYR A 192 19.26 -32.21 -12.04
C TYR A 192 19.78 -33.30 -13.01
N ASP A 193 20.88 -33.96 -12.64
CA ASP A 193 21.63 -34.88 -13.52
C ASP A 193 21.25 -36.38 -13.40
N ARG A 194 20.11 -36.72 -12.79
CA ARG A 194 19.63 -38.11 -12.63
C ARG A 194 19.50 -38.85 -13.97
N TYR A 195 18.91 -38.20 -14.97
CA TYR A 195 18.65 -38.78 -16.28
C TYR A 195 19.78 -38.46 -17.26
N VAL A 196 20.83 -39.29 -17.23
CA VAL A 196 22.10 -39.03 -17.94
C VAL A 196 21.98 -38.90 -19.47
N ASN A 197 20.95 -39.50 -20.09
CA ASN A 197 20.74 -39.45 -21.55
C ASN A 197 19.73 -38.38 -21.97
N TYR A 198 19.14 -37.64 -21.03
CA TYR A 198 18.26 -36.52 -21.32
C TYR A 198 19.06 -35.21 -21.31
N PHE A 199 18.73 -34.34 -22.26
CA PHE A 199 19.29 -33.01 -22.42
C PHE A 199 18.15 -32.11 -22.91
N PRO A 200 17.69 -31.14 -22.10
CA PRO A 200 16.60 -30.24 -22.47
C PRO A 200 17.04 -29.17 -23.48
N ASP A 201 18.34 -28.89 -23.56
CA ASP A 201 18.95 -27.93 -24.47
C ASP A 201 19.98 -28.62 -25.38
N GLU A 202 19.70 -28.69 -26.67
CA GLU A 202 20.61 -29.28 -27.67
C GLU A 202 21.79 -28.37 -28.01
N THR A 203 21.71 -27.08 -27.68
CA THR A 203 22.80 -26.11 -27.88
C THR A 203 23.78 -26.06 -26.72
N ASP A 204 23.37 -26.50 -25.51
CA ASP A 204 24.20 -26.62 -24.32
C ASP A 204 23.92 -27.92 -23.55
N LEU A 205 24.70 -28.96 -23.85
CA LEU A 205 24.61 -30.27 -23.20
C LEU A 205 25.00 -30.27 -21.70
N THR A 206 25.47 -29.14 -21.16
CA THR A 206 25.73 -29.01 -19.73
C THR A 206 24.46 -28.70 -18.94
N ARG A 207 23.40 -28.23 -19.59
CA ARG A 207 22.08 -28.01 -18.98
C ARG A 207 21.40 -29.36 -18.71
N LYS A 208 20.94 -29.55 -17.47
CA LYS A 208 20.20 -30.74 -17.00
C LYS A 208 18.80 -30.36 -16.50
N GLY A 209 18.09 -31.28 -15.84
CA GLY A 209 16.68 -31.09 -15.47
C GLY A 209 15.73 -31.07 -16.67
N LEU A 210 14.54 -30.50 -16.48
CA LEU A 210 13.56 -30.14 -17.50
C LEU A 210 14.04 -28.97 -18.38
N GLY A 211 14.96 -28.13 -17.89
CA GLY A 211 15.46 -26.95 -18.60
C GLY A 211 14.58 -25.72 -18.42
N VAL A 212 13.99 -25.58 -17.23
CA VAL A 212 13.05 -24.51 -16.91
C VAL A 212 13.74 -23.31 -16.24
N LEU A 213 13.17 -22.13 -16.49
CA LEU A 213 13.40 -20.92 -15.70
C LEU A 213 12.13 -20.59 -14.94
N LEU A 214 12.29 -20.26 -13.66
CA LEU A 214 11.21 -19.89 -12.77
C LEU A 214 11.39 -18.44 -12.31
N ASP A 215 10.50 -17.55 -12.73
CA ASP A 215 10.37 -16.23 -12.13
C ASP A 215 9.35 -16.26 -11.03
N VAL A 216 9.69 -15.69 -9.87
CA VAL A 216 8.80 -15.65 -8.73
C VAL A 216 8.68 -14.24 -8.18
N ARG A 217 7.43 -13.80 -8.00
CA ARG A 217 7.09 -12.60 -7.25
C ARG A 217 6.26 -12.97 -6.03
N ALA A 218 6.52 -12.28 -4.92
CA ALA A 218 5.67 -12.35 -3.73
C ALA A 218 5.13 -10.95 -3.43
N LEU A 219 3.81 -10.81 -3.30
CA LEU A 219 3.10 -9.53 -3.21
C LEU A 219 2.20 -9.46 -1.98
N ALA A 220 2.25 -8.35 -1.25
CA ALA A 220 1.42 -8.10 -0.08
C ALA A 220 0.96 -6.63 0.00
N TRP A 221 -0.30 -6.42 0.39
CA TRP A 221 -0.93 -5.11 0.59
C TRP A 221 -1.56 -5.00 1.97
N SER A 222 -1.44 -3.83 2.59
CA SER A 222 -2.10 -3.49 3.85
C SER A 222 -3.55 -3.01 3.70
N GLN A 223 -4.03 -2.95 2.46
CA GLN A 223 -5.44 -2.74 2.13
C GLN A 223 -6.32 -3.77 2.85
N VAL A 224 -7.32 -3.30 3.59
CA VAL A 224 -8.17 -4.11 4.46
C VAL A 224 -8.93 -5.25 3.76
N LEU A 225 -9.17 -5.17 2.44
CA LEU A 225 -9.81 -6.25 1.67
C LEU A 225 -8.88 -7.47 1.48
N VAL A 226 -7.57 -7.28 1.55
CA VAL A 226 -6.54 -8.27 1.21
C VAL A 226 -5.38 -8.32 2.21
N GLU A 227 -5.50 -7.65 3.36
CA GLU A 227 -4.44 -7.59 4.38
C GLU A 227 -4.13 -8.95 5.03
N ASP A 228 -5.02 -9.93 4.83
CA ASP A 228 -4.94 -11.32 5.27
C ASP A 228 -4.63 -12.30 4.12
N ALA A 229 -4.14 -11.80 2.98
CA ALA A 229 -3.74 -12.59 1.82
C ALA A 229 -2.27 -12.33 1.43
N LEU A 230 -1.53 -13.37 1.05
CA LEU A 230 -0.19 -13.27 0.49
C LEU A 230 -0.16 -13.95 -0.88
N TYR A 231 0.25 -13.23 -1.92
CA TYR A 231 0.21 -13.71 -3.30
C TYR A 231 1.60 -14.14 -3.75
N PHE A 232 1.66 -15.24 -4.49
CA PHE A 232 2.87 -15.68 -5.19
C PHE A 232 2.55 -15.89 -6.67
N LEU A 233 3.29 -15.20 -7.53
CA LEU A 233 3.22 -15.34 -8.99
C LEU A 233 4.41 -16.15 -9.45
N HIS A 234 4.18 -17.28 -10.11
CA HIS A 234 5.22 -18.14 -10.65
C HIS A 234 5.10 -18.16 -12.17
N TYR A 235 6.15 -17.79 -12.88
CA TYR A 235 6.20 -17.93 -14.33
C TYR A 235 7.17 -19.05 -14.68
N VAL A 236 6.64 -20.18 -15.16
CA VAL A 236 7.40 -21.37 -15.54
C VAL A 236 7.68 -21.30 -17.04
N LYS A 237 8.93 -21.05 -17.39
CA LYS A 237 9.38 -20.96 -18.77
C LYS A 237 10.15 -22.21 -19.19
N ASN A 238 9.81 -22.80 -20.33
CA ASN A 238 10.67 -23.77 -20.99
C ASN A 238 11.81 -23.04 -21.73
N ASP A 239 12.95 -22.93 -21.07
CA ASP A 239 14.16 -22.33 -21.65
C ASP A 239 15.06 -23.39 -22.33
N GLY A 240 14.50 -24.56 -22.67
CA GLY A 240 15.13 -25.61 -23.47
C GLY A 240 14.86 -25.46 -24.97
N THR A 241 15.43 -26.36 -25.78
CA THR A 241 15.21 -26.42 -27.25
C THR A 241 14.14 -27.44 -27.65
N LYS A 242 13.53 -28.12 -26.68
CA LYS A 242 12.58 -29.22 -26.90
C LYS A 242 11.27 -28.89 -26.20
N ASP A 243 10.17 -29.23 -26.86
CA ASP A 243 8.84 -29.16 -26.25
C ASP A 243 8.72 -30.24 -25.16
N ILE A 244 7.99 -29.91 -24.10
CA ILE A 244 7.64 -30.85 -23.03
C ILE A 244 6.15 -31.13 -23.18
N SER A 245 5.78 -32.38 -23.49
CA SER A 245 4.40 -32.72 -23.84
C SER A 245 3.44 -32.69 -22.65
N LYS A 246 3.96 -33.01 -21.46
CA LYS A 246 3.20 -33.00 -20.21
C LYS A 246 4.03 -32.34 -19.13
N VAL A 247 3.56 -31.25 -18.56
CA VAL A 247 4.14 -30.54 -17.42
C VAL A 247 3.09 -30.47 -16.33
N GLY A 248 3.47 -30.76 -15.08
CA GLY A 248 2.60 -30.64 -13.92
C GLY A 248 3.22 -29.74 -12.87
N VAL A 249 2.38 -28.96 -12.18
CA VAL A 249 2.79 -28.11 -11.06
C VAL A 249 2.09 -28.58 -9.80
N THR A 250 2.88 -28.87 -8.76
CA THR A 250 2.37 -29.31 -7.46
C THR A 250 2.80 -28.35 -6.37
N LEU A 251 1.86 -27.94 -5.54
CA LEU A 251 2.11 -27.23 -4.30
C LEU A 251 2.28 -28.24 -3.18
N TRP A 252 3.44 -28.21 -2.51
CA TRP A 252 3.62 -28.88 -1.22
C TRP A 252 3.23 -27.91 -0.11
N TYR A 253 2.13 -28.24 0.54
CA TYR A 253 1.52 -27.55 1.66
C TYR A 253 1.80 -28.38 2.93
N ALA A 254 2.59 -27.87 3.87
CA ALA A 254 2.82 -28.59 5.14
C ALA A 254 1.99 -27.96 6.27
N ASP A 255 0.97 -28.68 6.74
CA ASP A 255 0.10 -28.19 7.79
C ASP A 255 0.88 -27.93 9.09
N PHE A 256 0.45 -26.88 9.80
CA PHE A 256 1.06 -26.45 11.05
C PHE A 256 0.13 -25.54 11.84
N VAL A 257 -1.16 -25.83 11.79
CA VAL A 257 -2.20 -25.03 12.44
C VAL A 257 -2.07 -25.22 13.94
N GLY A 258 -2.14 -24.11 14.70
CA GLY A 258 -1.86 -24.13 16.14
C GLY A 258 -0.38 -24.18 16.52
N GLY A 259 0.51 -24.58 15.61
CA GLY A 259 1.95 -24.55 15.78
C GLY A 259 2.54 -25.71 16.60
N ASN A 260 3.67 -25.46 17.27
CA ASN A 260 4.42 -26.55 17.92
C ASN A 260 3.62 -27.17 19.07
N GLY A 261 3.37 -28.47 18.97
CA GLY A 261 2.74 -29.25 20.03
C GLY A 261 1.21 -29.26 20.00
N ASP A 262 0.63 -28.73 18.92
CA ASP A 262 -0.81 -28.77 18.66
C ASP A 262 -1.16 -29.24 17.24
N SER A 263 -0.24 -29.16 16.28
CA SER A 263 -0.47 -29.60 14.88
C SER A 263 -0.81 -31.09 14.69
N GLN A 264 -0.96 -31.88 15.76
CA GLN A 264 -1.25 -33.31 15.70
C GLN A 264 -2.74 -33.63 15.55
N ASP A 265 -3.62 -32.63 15.60
CA ASP A 265 -5.04 -32.78 15.32
C ASP A 265 -5.55 -31.81 14.24
N ASP A 266 -4.66 -31.42 13.33
CA ASP A 266 -5.02 -30.65 12.14
C ASP A 266 -5.87 -31.48 11.17
N ILE A 267 -6.77 -30.81 10.46
CA ILE A 267 -7.60 -31.37 9.40
C ILE A 267 -7.40 -30.53 8.14
N SER A 268 -7.05 -31.20 7.05
CA SER A 268 -6.78 -30.60 5.74
C SER A 268 -7.81 -31.05 4.70
N GLU A 269 -8.48 -30.08 4.07
CA GLU A 269 -9.61 -30.26 3.16
C GLU A 269 -9.36 -29.47 1.85
N PHE A 270 -10.16 -29.72 0.81
CA PHE A 270 -10.11 -28.99 -0.45
C PHE A 270 -11.49 -28.86 -1.12
N ASP A 271 -11.59 -27.97 -2.10
CA ASP A 271 -12.75 -27.76 -2.98
C ASP A 271 -12.23 -27.54 -4.40
N LEU A 272 -12.67 -28.37 -5.36
CA LEU A 272 -12.18 -28.35 -6.74
C LEU A 272 -12.74 -27.14 -7.49
N ILE A 273 -14.04 -26.88 -7.36
CA ILE A 273 -14.73 -25.78 -8.06
C ILE A 273 -14.31 -24.39 -7.56
N GLN A 274 -13.70 -24.31 -6.38
CA GLN A 274 -13.17 -23.05 -5.84
C GLN A 274 -11.64 -22.98 -5.91
N ASP A 275 -10.99 -24.02 -6.45
CA ASP A 275 -9.54 -24.18 -6.53
C ASP A 275 -8.81 -23.82 -5.24
N ILE A 276 -9.26 -24.39 -4.12
CA ILE A 276 -8.73 -24.05 -2.80
C ILE A 276 -8.60 -25.28 -1.91
N ALA A 277 -7.45 -25.37 -1.24
CA ALA A 277 -7.22 -26.27 -0.11
C ALA A 277 -7.06 -25.46 1.18
N TRP A 278 -7.49 -26.00 2.32
CA TRP A 278 -7.35 -25.33 3.61
C TRP A 278 -7.10 -26.32 4.74
N SER A 279 -6.46 -25.83 5.80
CA SER A 279 -6.29 -26.58 7.05
C SER A 279 -6.81 -25.80 8.24
N ARG A 280 -7.33 -26.55 9.20
CA ARG A 280 -7.83 -26.07 10.48
C ARG A 280 -7.42 -27.00 11.59
N ASP A 281 -7.28 -26.44 12.78
CA ASP A 281 -7.24 -27.20 14.02
C ASP A 281 -8.64 -27.75 14.34
N ASN A 282 -8.72 -29.01 14.80
CA ASN A 282 -9.96 -29.70 15.07
C ASN A 282 -10.71 -29.19 16.31
N ASP A 283 -10.01 -28.69 17.33
CA ASP A 283 -10.62 -28.22 18.58
C ASP A 283 -10.61 -26.69 18.79
N HIS A 284 -9.91 -25.98 17.89
CA HIS A 284 -9.69 -24.53 17.80
C HIS A 284 -8.87 -23.94 18.97
N LYS A 285 -7.96 -24.70 19.61
CA LYS A 285 -7.16 -24.29 20.75
C LYS A 285 -5.73 -24.85 20.73
N ALA A 286 -4.78 -23.93 20.59
CA ALA A 286 -3.37 -24.22 20.79
C ALA A 286 -2.78 -23.61 22.07
N PRO A 287 -1.79 -24.25 22.71
CA PRO A 287 -1.06 -23.68 23.84
C PRO A 287 -0.43 -22.30 23.54
N ASP A 288 0.12 -22.12 22.33
CA ASP A 288 0.79 -20.88 21.91
C ASP A 288 -0.20 -19.72 21.70
N PHE A 289 -1.47 -20.02 21.49
CA PHE A 289 -2.56 -19.06 21.29
C PHE A 289 -3.26 -18.66 22.61
N GLY A 290 -3.03 -19.42 23.69
CA GLY A 290 -3.57 -19.13 25.01
C GLY A 290 -5.09 -19.24 25.06
N SER A 291 -5.78 -18.09 25.15
CA SER A 291 -7.25 -18.03 25.13
C SER A 291 -7.84 -17.62 23.79
N ASP A 292 -6.99 -17.16 22.87
CA ASP A 292 -7.42 -16.80 21.53
C ASP A 292 -7.68 -18.08 20.74
N PRO A 293 -8.74 -18.14 19.94
CA PRO A 293 -9.05 -19.33 19.19
C PRO A 293 -8.13 -19.44 17.97
N VAL A 294 -7.76 -20.68 17.64
CA VAL A 294 -6.98 -20.99 16.44
C VAL A 294 -7.81 -20.71 15.20
N GLY A 295 -7.20 -20.09 14.20
CA GLY A 295 -7.84 -19.74 12.93
C GLY A 295 -7.75 -20.86 11.89
N MET A 296 -7.79 -20.47 10.61
CA MET A 296 -7.66 -21.35 9.46
C MET A 296 -6.70 -20.72 8.44
N VAL A 297 -5.99 -21.56 7.69
CA VAL A 297 -5.17 -21.15 6.55
C VAL A 297 -5.65 -21.88 5.30
N GLY A 298 -5.70 -21.17 4.18
CA GLY A 298 -6.05 -21.71 2.87
C GLY A 298 -5.03 -21.32 1.83
N VAL A 299 -4.84 -22.17 0.83
CA VAL A 299 -4.04 -21.91 -0.37
C VAL A 299 -4.93 -22.17 -1.57
N THR A 300 -5.04 -21.16 -2.43
CA THR A 300 -5.90 -21.20 -3.61
C THR A 300 -5.07 -20.92 -4.86
N PHE A 301 -5.37 -21.62 -5.95
CA PHE A 301 -4.96 -21.19 -7.28
C PHE A 301 -5.88 -20.04 -7.69
N LEU A 302 -5.26 -18.95 -8.12
CA LEU A 302 -5.94 -17.82 -8.78
C LEU A 302 -5.79 -17.92 -10.29
N GLU A 303 -4.69 -18.55 -10.72
CA GLU A 303 -4.34 -18.79 -12.11
C GLU A 303 -3.65 -20.15 -12.22
N THR A 304 -4.08 -20.95 -13.19
CA THR A 304 -3.35 -22.12 -13.69
C THR A 304 -3.26 -22.07 -15.22
N PRO A 305 -2.39 -22.87 -15.86
CA PRO A 305 -2.34 -22.92 -17.32
C PRO A 305 -3.69 -23.34 -17.92
N GLY A 306 -3.99 -22.85 -19.12
CA GLY A 306 -5.26 -23.08 -19.80
C GLY A 306 -5.31 -24.36 -20.65
N ASN A 307 -6.51 -24.95 -20.83
CA ASN A 307 -6.72 -26.13 -21.70
C ASN A 307 -7.90 -26.02 -22.69
N ALA A 308 -7.88 -25.04 -23.59
CA ALA A 308 -8.92 -24.83 -24.61
C ALA A 308 -9.13 -25.96 -25.66
N LEU A 309 -8.46 -27.11 -25.55
CA LEU A 309 -8.51 -28.18 -26.58
C LEU A 309 -9.34 -29.40 -26.18
N ASP A 310 -9.66 -29.58 -24.89
CA ASP A 310 -10.34 -30.78 -24.38
C ASP A 310 -11.88 -30.70 -24.44
N ARG A 311 -12.41 -29.50 -24.72
CA ARG A 311 -13.86 -29.17 -24.76
C ARG A 311 -14.53 -29.28 -23.40
N VAL A 312 -13.77 -29.23 -22.32
CA VAL A 312 -14.24 -29.29 -20.94
C VAL A 312 -14.05 -27.91 -20.31
N ASP A 313 -15.04 -27.47 -19.55
CA ASP A 313 -15.01 -26.22 -18.77
C ASP A 313 -14.26 -26.50 -17.46
N ASN A 314 -12.93 -26.52 -17.48
CA ASN A 314 -12.12 -27.10 -16.42
C ASN A 314 -12.29 -26.36 -15.08
N ASP A 315 -12.46 -25.04 -15.09
CA ASP A 315 -12.69 -24.22 -13.90
C ASP A 315 -14.17 -23.93 -13.59
N GLY A 316 -15.08 -24.33 -14.48
CA GLY A 316 -16.52 -24.32 -14.22
C GLY A 316 -17.13 -22.92 -14.27
N ASP A 317 -16.50 -21.99 -14.98
CA ASP A 317 -16.92 -20.59 -15.04
C ASP A 317 -17.92 -20.30 -16.17
N SER A 318 -18.18 -21.30 -17.05
CA SER A 318 -19.15 -21.19 -18.13
C SER A 318 -20.53 -20.71 -17.65
N PRO A 319 -21.18 -19.78 -18.37
CA PRO A 319 -22.55 -19.37 -18.08
C PRO A 319 -23.57 -20.51 -18.32
N GLU A 320 -23.18 -21.61 -18.95
CA GLU A 320 -24.03 -22.72 -19.41
C GLU A 320 -23.99 -23.96 -18.49
N GLN A 321 -24.55 -23.86 -17.27
CA GLN A 321 -24.43 -24.94 -16.25
C GLN A 321 -25.24 -26.24 -16.47
N ASN A 322 -25.83 -26.48 -17.65
CA ASN A 322 -26.79 -27.59 -17.84
C ASN A 322 -26.17 -28.87 -18.43
N ASN A 323 -24.93 -28.83 -18.93
CA ASN A 323 -24.24 -29.93 -19.61
C ASN A 323 -23.11 -30.51 -18.77
N LEU A 324 -23.42 -31.13 -17.63
CA LEU A 324 -22.38 -31.68 -16.75
C LEU A 324 -21.76 -32.97 -17.29
N ILE A 325 -20.44 -33.11 -17.13
CA ILE A 325 -19.73 -34.35 -17.41
C ILE A 325 -20.21 -35.44 -16.44
N THR A 326 -20.39 -36.66 -16.96
CA THR A 326 -20.92 -37.78 -16.18
C THR A 326 -19.91 -38.92 -16.08
N ALA A 327 -20.07 -39.77 -15.06
CA ALA A 327 -19.24 -40.98 -14.90
C ALA A 327 -19.32 -41.93 -16.11
N ALA A 328 -20.32 -41.81 -16.98
CA ALA A 328 -20.42 -42.60 -18.20
C ALA A 328 -19.56 -42.06 -19.35
N MET A 329 -19.20 -40.77 -19.31
CA MET A 329 -18.38 -40.08 -20.31
C MET A 329 -16.91 -40.43 -20.11
N ILE A 330 -16.43 -40.49 -18.86
CA ILE A 330 -15.04 -40.87 -18.53
C ILE A 330 -14.72 -42.38 -18.69
N GLU A 331 -15.71 -43.20 -19.05
CA GLU A 331 -15.54 -44.67 -19.08
C GLU A 331 -14.71 -45.11 -20.29
N GLY A 332 -13.47 -45.54 -20.04
CA GLY A 332 -12.55 -46.01 -21.07
C GLY A 332 -11.49 -44.97 -21.48
N GLU A 333 -11.47 -43.82 -20.79
CA GLU A 333 -10.53 -42.71 -21.01
C GLU A 333 -9.20 -42.89 -20.26
N SER A 334 -8.10 -42.41 -20.84
CA SER A 334 -6.85 -42.12 -20.14
C SER A 334 -6.84 -40.64 -19.74
N PRO A 335 -6.54 -40.28 -18.49
CA PRO A 335 -6.72 -38.92 -17.99
C PRO A 335 -5.59 -37.95 -18.37
N ASP A 336 -4.71 -38.30 -19.32
CA ASP A 336 -3.44 -37.59 -19.49
C ASP A 336 -2.71 -37.83 -20.83
N ASN A 337 -3.32 -38.42 -21.85
CA ASN A 337 -2.63 -38.83 -23.07
C ASN A 337 -2.90 -37.93 -24.29
N GLN A 338 -3.72 -36.89 -24.14
CA GLN A 338 -4.15 -35.93 -25.15
C GLN A 338 -4.91 -36.57 -26.32
N ILE A 339 -5.62 -37.66 -26.06
CA ILE A 339 -6.37 -38.44 -27.04
C ILE A 339 -7.74 -38.76 -26.47
N ASP A 340 -8.80 -38.45 -27.21
CA ASP A 340 -10.15 -39.00 -27.00
C ASP A 340 -10.13 -40.53 -27.20
N ASP A 341 -9.91 -41.27 -26.11
CA ASP A 341 -9.76 -42.73 -26.12
C ASP A 341 -11.11 -43.44 -26.27
N ASN A 342 -12.15 -42.88 -25.65
CA ASN A 342 -13.48 -43.49 -25.61
C ASN A 342 -14.40 -43.01 -26.76
N GLY A 343 -13.98 -42.04 -27.55
CA GLY A 343 -14.62 -41.56 -28.77
C GLY A 343 -15.84 -40.68 -28.52
N ASN A 344 -15.93 -40.01 -27.36
CA ASN A 344 -17.05 -39.14 -27.01
C ASN A 344 -16.86 -37.69 -27.49
N GLY A 345 -15.65 -37.32 -27.91
CA GLY A 345 -15.29 -35.99 -28.39
C GLY A 345 -14.72 -35.04 -27.33
N LEU A 346 -14.60 -35.48 -26.08
CA LEU A 346 -13.82 -34.86 -25.01
C LEU A 346 -12.42 -35.48 -25.00
N ILE A 347 -11.45 -34.80 -24.38
CA ILE A 347 -10.05 -35.28 -24.32
C ILE A 347 -9.61 -35.32 -22.86
N ASP A 348 -9.02 -36.43 -22.41
CA ASP A 348 -8.42 -36.57 -21.08
C ASP A 348 -9.40 -36.27 -19.90
N GLU A 349 -10.71 -36.38 -20.12
CA GLU A 349 -11.68 -36.16 -19.05
C GLU A 349 -11.54 -37.21 -17.94
N ASN A 350 -11.68 -36.78 -16.69
CA ASN A 350 -11.36 -37.63 -15.55
C ASN A 350 -12.26 -37.37 -14.32
N GLU A 351 -11.91 -37.97 -13.18
CA GLU A 351 -12.73 -37.92 -11.96
C GLU A 351 -12.88 -36.49 -11.39
N THR A 352 -12.03 -35.54 -11.76
CA THR A 352 -12.17 -34.11 -11.40
C THR A 352 -13.41 -33.47 -11.97
N HIS A 353 -13.80 -33.90 -13.17
CA HIS A 353 -14.78 -33.21 -14.00
C HIS A 353 -16.22 -33.61 -13.66
N ILE A 354 -16.40 -34.72 -12.95
CA ILE A 354 -17.72 -35.24 -12.58
C ILE A 354 -18.16 -34.76 -11.18
N PRO A 355 -19.47 -34.79 -10.87
CA PRO A 355 -19.95 -34.48 -9.53
C PRO A 355 -19.31 -35.40 -8.46
N PHE A 356 -18.67 -34.80 -7.45
CA PHE A 356 -18.02 -35.49 -6.35
C PHE A 356 -18.51 -34.95 -4.99
N GLY A 357 -18.94 -35.83 -4.10
CA GLY A 357 -19.46 -35.43 -2.78
C GLY A 357 -20.63 -34.44 -2.90
N THR A 358 -20.41 -33.18 -2.48
CA THR A 358 -21.36 -32.07 -2.62
C THR A 358 -21.05 -31.12 -3.78
N GLN A 359 -19.95 -31.34 -4.50
CA GLN A 359 -19.50 -30.52 -5.63
C GLN A 359 -20.24 -30.95 -6.91
N LYS A 360 -20.56 -29.99 -7.79
CA LYS A 360 -21.46 -30.22 -8.93
C LYS A 360 -20.79 -30.83 -10.16
N GLY A 361 -19.45 -30.89 -10.22
CA GLY A 361 -18.71 -31.19 -11.45
C GLY A 361 -18.74 -30.01 -12.42
N VAL A 362 -18.18 -30.20 -13.62
CA VAL A 362 -18.03 -29.15 -14.64
C VAL A 362 -18.78 -29.45 -15.93
N SER A 363 -18.90 -28.43 -16.79
CA SER A 363 -19.61 -28.52 -18.06
C SER A 363 -18.69 -28.89 -19.26
N TYR A 364 -19.25 -29.00 -20.47
CA TYR A 364 -18.48 -29.29 -21.69
C TYR A 364 -19.15 -28.70 -22.93
N ALA A 365 -18.35 -28.44 -23.96
CA ALA A 365 -18.79 -27.94 -25.26
C ALA A 365 -19.52 -29.04 -26.07
N ASP A 366 -20.82 -28.87 -26.30
CA ASP A 366 -21.68 -29.86 -26.97
C ASP A 366 -22.08 -29.45 -28.41
N GLY A 367 -21.70 -28.25 -28.83
CA GLY A 367 -22.03 -27.61 -30.11
C GLY A 367 -23.46 -27.04 -30.21
N ILE A 368 -24.20 -26.97 -29.08
CA ILE A 368 -25.63 -26.62 -29.03
C ILE A 368 -25.86 -25.45 -28.05
N GLY A 369 -26.30 -24.31 -28.58
CA GLY A 369 -26.51 -23.09 -27.79
C GLY A 369 -27.55 -23.27 -26.68
N GLN A 370 -27.19 -22.85 -25.46
CA GLN A 370 -28.09 -22.91 -24.30
C GLN A 370 -28.78 -21.57 -24.06
N THR A 371 -29.74 -21.58 -23.12
CA THR A 371 -30.39 -20.35 -22.68
C THR A 371 -29.57 -19.65 -21.61
N VAL A 372 -28.87 -18.59 -21.99
CA VAL A 372 -28.17 -17.69 -21.06
C VAL A 372 -29.13 -16.63 -20.49
N SER A 373 -28.87 -16.13 -19.28
CA SER A 373 -29.75 -15.13 -18.65
C SER A 373 -29.74 -13.80 -19.41
N ALA A 374 -30.89 -13.13 -19.47
CA ALA A 374 -30.99 -11.82 -20.13
C ALA A 374 -30.11 -10.74 -19.48
N GLU A 375 -29.81 -10.88 -18.18
CA GLU A 375 -28.88 -9.99 -17.47
C GLU A 375 -27.45 -10.19 -17.94
N PHE A 376 -27.00 -11.44 -18.07
CA PHE A 376 -25.68 -11.78 -18.60
C PHE A 376 -25.52 -11.29 -20.05
N ILE A 377 -26.48 -11.59 -20.94
CA ILE A 377 -26.46 -11.13 -22.34
C ILE A 377 -26.44 -9.59 -22.44
N SER A 378 -27.03 -8.88 -21.48
CA SER A 378 -27.00 -7.41 -21.49
C SER A 378 -25.61 -6.82 -21.17
N LYS A 379 -24.77 -7.59 -20.48
CA LYS A 379 -23.37 -7.23 -20.16
C LYS A 379 -22.40 -7.78 -21.19
N HIS A 380 -22.70 -8.94 -21.78
CA HIS A 380 -21.84 -9.62 -22.76
C HIS A 380 -22.63 -9.88 -24.07
N PRO A 381 -22.72 -8.89 -24.97
CA PRO A 381 -23.57 -8.98 -26.16
C PRO A 381 -23.18 -10.09 -27.16
N LYS A 382 -21.90 -10.52 -27.19
CA LYS A 382 -21.41 -11.62 -28.04
C LYS A 382 -22.04 -12.98 -27.69
N PHE A 383 -22.48 -13.17 -26.45
CA PHE A 383 -23.18 -14.38 -26.00
C PHE A 383 -24.65 -14.44 -26.46
N LYS A 384 -25.09 -13.44 -27.22
CA LYS A 384 -26.39 -13.47 -27.84
C LYS A 384 -26.31 -14.38 -29.07
N VAL A 385 -26.87 -15.57 -28.92
CA VAL A 385 -27.13 -16.53 -30.01
C VAL A 385 -27.46 -15.82 -31.33
N GLU A 386 -26.63 -16.12 -32.33
CA GLU A 386 -26.75 -15.72 -33.72
C GLU A 386 -28.17 -15.98 -34.27
N LYS A 387 -28.65 -15.08 -35.12
CA LYS A 387 -30.00 -15.22 -35.67
C LYS A 387 -30.02 -16.18 -36.86
N ASN A 388 -31.03 -17.05 -36.88
CA ASN A 388 -31.34 -17.99 -37.96
C ASN A 388 -30.42 -19.20 -38.06
N SER A 389 -29.55 -19.43 -37.07
CA SER A 389 -28.75 -20.64 -36.96
C SER A 389 -29.65 -21.88 -36.94
N PRO A 390 -29.15 -23.02 -37.43
CA PRO A 390 -29.98 -24.20 -37.59
C PRO A 390 -30.35 -24.80 -36.24
N LEU A 391 -31.55 -25.38 -36.16
CA LEU A 391 -32.11 -25.89 -34.91
C LEU A 391 -32.03 -27.41 -34.84
N VAL A 392 -31.75 -27.93 -33.65
CA VAL A 392 -31.85 -29.36 -33.35
C VAL A 392 -33.27 -29.84 -33.65
N THR A 393 -33.39 -30.85 -34.50
CA THR A 393 -34.70 -31.39 -34.95
C THR A 393 -34.97 -32.77 -34.37
N GLN A 394 -36.25 -33.19 -34.35
CA GLN A 394 -36.61 -34.55 -33.96
C GLN A 394 -35.92 -35.61 -34.84
N ALA A 395 -35.67 -35.30 -36.12
CA ALA A 395 -34.96 -36.22 -37.01
C ALA A 395 -33.49 -36.43 -36.60
N MET A 396 -32.83 -35.40 -36.07
CA MET A 396 -31.46 -35.53 -35.55
C MET A 396 -31.45 -36.44 -34.31
N ILE A 397 -32.38 -36.23 -33.38
CA ILE A 397 -32.54 -37.06 -32.17
C ILE A 397 -32.79 -38.52 -32.54
N ASP A 398 -33.74 -38.77 -33.45
CA ASP A 398 -34.07 -40.13 -33.90
C ASP A 398 -32.87 -40.84 -34.55
N LEU A 399 -31.98 -40.10 -35.23
CA LEU A 399 -30.77 -40.64 -35.87
C LEU A 399 -29.67 -41.04 -34.89
N VAL A 400 -29.59 -40.39 -33.72
CA VAL A 400 -28.53 -40.64 -32.73
C VAL A 400 -28.95 -41.53 -31.57
N THR A 401 -30.24 -41.83 -31.44
CA THR A 401 -30.80 -42.73 -30.40
C THR A 401 -30.39 -44.23 -30.47
N PRO A 402 -29.86 -44.81 -31.57
CA PRO A 402 -29.45 -46.23 -31.56
C PRO A 402 -28.39 -46.55 -30.50
N ALA A 403 -28.50 -47.72 -29.85
CA ALA A 403 -27.58 -48.14 -28.78
C ALA A 403 -26.08 -48.22 -29.16
N SER A 404 -25.75 -48.17 -30.46
CA SER A 404 -24.36 -48.10 -30.94
C SER A 404 -23.74 -46.69 -30.82
N ASN A 405 -24.55 -45.65 -30.61
CA ASN A 405 -24.11 -44.27 -30.40
C ASN A 405 -24.35 -43.89 -28.94
N LYS A 406 -23.47 -44.35 -28.04
CA LYS A 406 -23.59 -44.21 -26.58
C LYS A 406 -23.74 -42.74 -26.14
N TYR A 407 -23.09 -41.82 -26.85
CA TYR A 407 -22.97 -40.40 -26.49
C TYR A 407 -23.89 -39.48 -27.31
N HIS A 408 -24.82 -40.06 -28.09
CA HIS A 408 -25.76 -39.32 -28.94
C HIS A 408 -25.08 -38.31 -29.89
N ILE A 409 -23.92 -38.68 -30.45
CA ILE A 409 -23.12 -37.82 -31.33
C ILE A 409 -23.83 -37.60 -32.66
N TRP A 410 -23.94 -36.34 -33.11
CA TRP A 410 -24.50 -35.98 -34.41
C TRP A 410 -23.52 -35.18 -35.27
N PRO A 411 -23.34 -35.54 -36.56
CA PRO A 411 -23.72 -36.81 -37.20
C PRO A 411 -22.99 -38.02 -36.57
N PRO A 412 -23.55 -39.25 -36.63
CA PRO A 412 -22.81 -40.44 -36.22
C PRO A 412 -21.44 -40.53 -36.91
N LEU A 413 -20.38 -40.81 -36.15
CA LEU A 413 -19.00 -40.77 -36.64
C LEU A 413 -18.76 -41.66 -37.86
N ASP A 414 -18.23 -41.08 -38.93
CA ASP A 414 -17.81 -41.76 -40.15
C ASP A 414 -16.45 -41.26 -40.68
N ALA A 415 -16.01 -41.82 -41.82
CA ALA A 415 -14.74 -41.43 -42.43
C ALA A 415 -14.72 -39.98 -42.95
N PHE A 416 -15.89 -39.34 -43.13
CA PHE A 416 -15.96 -37.95 -43.55
C PHE A 416 -15.58 -37.01 -42.42
N GLN A 417 -15.80 -37.36 -41.15
CA GLN A 417 -15.42 -36.54 -39.99
C GLN A 417 -13.95 -36.69 -39.59
N ASN A 418 -13.27 -37.77 -39.99
CA ASN A 418 -11.89 -38.06 -39.55
C ASN A 418 -11.74 -38.00 -38.02
N LYS A 419 -12.67 -38.63 -37.29
CA LYS A 419 -12.81 -38.60 -35.82
C LYS A 419 -13.25 -37.27 -35.19
N GLN A 420 -13.44 -36.20 -35.97
CA GLN A 420 -13.97 -34.93 -35.44
C GLN A 420 -15.42 -35.10 -35.00
N VAL A 421 -15.68 -34.87 -33.71
CA VAL A 421 -17.02 -34.86 -33.15
C VAL A 421 -17.62 -33.47 -33.32
N HIS A 422 -18.82 -33.41 -33.92
CA HIS A 422 -19.49 -32.14 -34.18
C HIS A 422 -20.40 -31.73 -33.02
N LEU A 423 -21.54 -32.41 -32.84
CA LEU A 423 -22.41 -32.24 -31.67
C LEU A 423 -22.36 -33.48 -30.78
N ILE A 424 -22.43 -33.26 -29.47
CA ILE A 424 -22.50 -34.31 -28.44
C ILE A 424 -23.85 -34.20 -27.72
N GLY A 425 -24.38 -35.30 -27.19
CA GLY A 425 -25.54 -35.21 -26.30
C GLY A 425 -26.85 -34.77 -26.97
N VAL A 426 -27.03 -34.99 -28.28
CA VAL A 426 -28.25 -34.59 -29.00
C VAL A 426 -29.46 -35.41 -28.51
N SER A 427 -30.26 -34.83 -27.61
CA SER A 427 -31.41 -35.47 -26.95
C SER A 427 -32.67 -34.59 -26.95
N SER A 428 -33.77 -35.10 -26.38
CA SER A 428 -35.08 -34.44 -26.41
C SER A 428 -35.15 -33.08 -25.72
N ASP A 429 -34.30 -32.85 -24.71
CA ASP A 429 -34.14 -31.59 -24.00
C ASP A 429 -33.43 -30.52 -24.85
N LYS A 430 -32.71 -30.92 -25.91
CA LYS A 430 -32.06 -30.03 -26.87
C LYS A 430 -32.96 -29.65 -28.05
N LEU A 431 -34.17 -30.21 -28.15
CA LEU A 431 -35.06 -30.00 -29.28
C LEU A 431 -35.41 -28.51 -29.47
N GLY A 432 -35.10 -27.98 -30.66
CA GLY A 432 -35.37 -26.58 -31.01
C GLY A 432 -34.32 -25.58 -30.54
N LEU A 433 -33.22 -26.03 -29.93
CA LEU A 433 -32.05 -25.20 -29.66
C LEU A 433 -31.19 -25.05 -30.93
N PRO A 434 -30.53 -23.89 -31.12
CA PRO A 434 -29.60 -23.66 -32.23
C PRO A 434 -28.32 -24.49 -32.05
N PHE A 435 -27.69 -24.90 -33.15
CA PHE A 435 -26.42 -25.61 -33.12
C PHE A 435 -25.43 -25.03 -34.14
N LYS A 436 -24.14 -25.25 -33.87
CA LYS A 436 -23.02 -24.69 -34.63
C LYS A 436 -23.00 -25.27 -36.04
N ASP A 437 -22.87 -24.48 -37.10
CA ASP A 437 -22.79 -25.01 -38.47
C ASP A 437 -21.60 -24.49 -39.30
N GLY A 438 -20.81 -23.58 -38.74
CA GLY A 438 -19.63 -22.98 -39.36
C GLY A 438 -19.98 -21.87 -40.34
N ILE A 439 -21.20 -21.33 -40.28
CA ILE A 439 -21.74 -20.37 -41.24
C ILE A 439 -22.28 -19.14 -40.51
N ASP A 440 -21.99 -17.97 -41.05
CA ASP A 440 -22.53 -16.68 -40.59
C ASP A 440 -23.99 -16.51 -41.05
N ASN A 441 -24.93 -16.74 -40.13
CA ASN A 441 -26.38 -16.75 -40.35
C ASN A 441 -27.07 -15.38 -40.19
N ASP A 442 -26.38 -14.34 -39.69
CA ASP A 442 -26.95 -12.99 -39.54
C ASP A 442 -26.13 -11.83 -40.16
N ALA A 443 -25.05 -12.17 -40.86
CA ALA A 443 -24.25 -11.36 -41.76
C ALA A 443 -23.32 -10.34 -41.09
N ASP A 444 -22.83 -10.63 -39.88
CA ASP A 444 -21.85 -9.81 -39.16
C ASP A 444 -20.45 -10.44 -39.06
N GLY A 445 -20.24 -11.63 -39.60
CA GLY A 445 -18.95 -12.33 -39.59
C GLY A 445 -17.81 -11.56 -40.28
N GLU A 446 -16.58 -12.04 -40.07
CA GLU A 446 -15.32 -11.42 -40.46
C GLU A 446 -15.26 -10.83 -41.90
N SER A 447 -14.57 -9.71 -42.04
CA SER A 447 -14.42 -9.01 -43.32
C SER A 447 -13.42 -9.66 -44.27
N GLY A 448 -13.91 -10.39 -45.27
CA GLY A 448 -13.05 -11.04 -46.27
C GLY A 448 -13.21 -12.55 -46.28
N SER A 449 -13.98 -13.08 -45.34
CA SER A 449 -14.25 -14.50 -45.23
C SER A 449 -14.94 -15.05 -46.47
N PRO A 450 -14.58 -16.28 -46.86
CA PRO A 450 -15.12 -16.87 -48.06
C PRO A 450 -16.62 -17.09 -47.91
N VAL A 451 -17.33 -16.98 -49.03
CA VAL A 451 -18.80 -17.13 -49.06
C VAL A 451 -19.23 -18.45 -49.65
N VAL A 452 -20.29 -19.03 -49.11
CA VAL A 452 -20.86 -20.28 -49.58
C VAL A 452 -21.29 -20.15 -51.04
N THR A 453 -20.84 -21.07 -51.88
CA THR A 453 -21.16 -21.10 -53.31
C THR A 453 -22.18 -22.19 -53.65
N GLN A 454 -22.88 -22.03 -54.78
CA GLN A 454 -23.80 -23.06 -55.27
C GLN A 454 -23.11 -24.42 -55.48
N ALA A 455 -21.83 -24.43 -55.86
CA ALA A 455 -21.07 -25.66 -56.04
C ALA A 455 -20.84 -26.41 -54.71
N MET A 456 -20.64 -25.68 -53.61
CA MET A 456 -20.51 -26.26 -52.27
C MET A 456 -21.84 -26.89 -51.84
N ILE A 457 -22.95 -26.19 -52.04
CA ILE A 457 -24.31 -26.68 -51.75
C ILE A 457 -24.62 -27.94 -52.59
N ASP A 458 -24.32 -27.92 -53.89
CA ASP A 458 -24.52 -29.07 -54.77
C ASP A 458 -23.68 -30.29 -54.33
N GLN A 459 -22.48 -30.06 -53.78
CA GLN A 459 -21.64 -31.11 -53.21
C GLN A 459 -22.20 -31.64 -51.88
N ALA A 460 -22.56 -30.75 -50.95
CA ALA A 460 -23.15 -31.09 -49.66
C ALA A 460 -24.50 -31.81 -49.80
N SER A 461 -25.30 -31.51 -50.82
CA SER A 461 -26.59 -32.18 -51.08
C SER A 461 -26.47 -33.70 -51.30
N LYS A 462 -25.27 -34.20 -51.64
CA LYS A 462 -24.98 -35.63 -51.80
C LYS A 462 -24.79 -36.35 -50.46
N ASP A 463 -24.60 -35.60 -49.38
CA ASP A 463 -24.40 -36.06 -48.00
C ASP A 463 -25.65 -35.82 -47.14
N ALA A 464 -26.84 -35.83 -47.75
CA ALA A 464 -28.09 -35.80 -47.01
C ALA A 464 -28.20 -37.04 -46.08
N PRO A 465 -28.67 -36.90 -44.84
CA PRO A 465 -29.34 -35.71 -44.28
C PRO A 465 -28.42 -34.71 -43.54
N PHE A 466 -27.10 -34.87 -43.57
CA PHE A 466 -26.15 -34.03 -42.80
C PHE A 466 -25.72 -32.77 -43.54
N TYR A 467 -25.67 -32.85 -44.88
CA TYR A 467 -25.29 -31.74 -45.76
C TYR A 467 -23.91 -31.16 -45.43
N ARG A 468 -22.91 -32.02 -45.23
CA ARG A 468 -21.55 -31.59 -44.84
C ARG A 468 -20.72 -31.11 -46.03
N TYR A 469 -19.86 -30.12 -45.79
CA TYR A 469 -18.83 -29.70 -46.73
C TYR A 469 -17.49 -29.52 -46.02
N ARG A 470 -16.45 -30.24 -46.48
CA ARG A 470 -15.10 -30.16 -45.89
C ARG A 470 -14.34 -28.98 -46.49
N VAL A 471 -14.00 -28.00 -45.66
CA VAL A 471 -13.18 -26.84 -46.04
C VAL A 471 -11.69 -27.16 -45.86
N SER A 472 -11.33 -27.75 -44.72
CA SER A 472 -9.96 -28.17 -44.40
C SER A 472 -9.94 -29.49 -43.61
N GLU A 473 -8.79 -29.90 -43.08
CA GLU A 473 -8.70 -31.04 -42.15
C GLU A 473 -9.43 -30.75 -40.82
N LYS A 474 -9.45 -29.48 -40.39
CA LYS A 474 -10.02 -29.02 -39.12
C LYS A 474 -11.42 -28.42 -39.24
N VAL A 475 -11.80 -27.94 -40.42
CA VAL A 475 -13.06 -27.21 -40.63
C VAL A 475 -14.00 -27.96 -41.56
N ILE A 476 -15.18 -28.30 -41.03
CA ILE A 476 -16.29 -28.93 -41.74
C ILE A 476 -17.53 -28.05 -41.51
N LEU A 477 -18.20 -27.66 -42.59
CA LEU A 477 -19.49 -26.97 -42.53
C LEU A 477 -20.59 -28.01 -42.43
N TYR A 478 -21.62 -27.72 -41.65
CA TYR A 478 -22.79 -28.58 -41.45
C TYR A 478 -24.05 -27.89 -41.96
N ASN A 479 -25.11 -28.65 -42.21
CA ASN A 479 -26.40 -28.12 -42.65
C ASN A 479 -26.32 -27.12 -43.84
N LEU A 480 -25.40 -27.38 -44.79
CA LEU A 480 -25.15 -26.47 -45.91
C LEU A 480 -26.29 -26.52 -46.95
N LEU A 481 -27.30 -25.67 -46.77
CA LEU A 481 -28.54 -25.64 -47.54
C LEU A 481 -28.57 -24.48 -48.55
N ALA A 482 -29.63 -24.45 -49.38
CA ALA A 482 -29.87 -23.36 -50.33
C ALA A 482 -30.00 -21.98 -49.66
N THR A 483 -30.42 -21.94 -48.40
CA THR A 483 -30.49 -20.72 -47.58
C THR A 483 -29.10 -20.15 -47.27
N SER A 484 -28.06 -20.98 -47.29
CA SER A 484 -26.70 -20.55 -46.98
C SER A 484 -25.99 -19.85 -48.13
N LEU A 485 -26.57 -19.81 -49.33
CA LEU A 485 -25.91 -19.24 -50.51
C LEU A 485 -25.54 -17.77 -50.30
N GLY A 486 -24.23 -17.48 -50.36
CA GLY A 486 -23.68 -16.14 -50.20
C GLY A 486 -23.44 -15.69 -48.76
N GLN A 487 -23.77 -16.52 -47.75
CA GLN A 487 -23.32 -16.32 -46.37
C GLN A 487 -21.82 -16.61 -46.25
N LYS A 488 -21.16 -15.95 -45.29
CA LYS A 488 -19.75 -16.21 -44.96
C LYS A 488 -19.64 -17.53 -44.19
N TYR A 489 -18.48 -18.16 -44.23
CA TYR A 489 -18.23 -19.41 -43.51
C TYR A 489 -16.80 -19.47 -42.99
N ALA A 490 -16.60 -20.23 -41.92
CA ALA A 490 -15.31 -20.39 -41.25
C ALA A 490 -14.29 -21.12 -42.16
N ASP A 491 -13.08 -20.59 -42.27
CA ASP A 491 -12.02 -21.15 -43.10
C ASP A 491 -10.69 -21.41 -42.36
N GLY A 492 -10.65 -21.08 -41.07
CA GLY A 492 -9.54 -21.27 -40.15
C GLY A 492 -8.40 -20.28 -40.38
N LYS A 493 -8.68 -19.09 -40.91
CA LYS A 493 -7.67 -18.03 -41.11
C LYS A 493 -8.21 -16.66 -40.73
N ASP A 494 -7.33 -15.84 -40.20
CA ASP A 494 -7.48 -14.39 -40.11
C ASP A 494 -7.42 -13.78 -41.54
N ASN A 495 -8.59 -13.52 -42.12
CA ASN A 495 -8.82 -12.96 -43.44
C ASN A 495 -8.71 -11.43 -43.50
N ASP A 496 -8.90 -10.72 -42.39
CA ASP A 496 -8.85 -9.25 -42.35
C ASP A 496 -7.55 -8.68 -41.74
N GLY A 497 -6.73 -9.54 -41.14
CA GLY A 497 -5.43 -9.25 -40.54
C GLY A 497 -5.52 -8.57 -39.18
N ASN A 498 -6.63 -8.71 -38.46
CA ASN A 498 -6.84 -8.11 -37.15
C ASN A 498 -6.32 -8.96 -35.98
N GLY A 499 -5.91 -10.20 -36.24
CA GLY A 499 -5.42 -11.15 -35.23
C GLY A 499 -6.41 -12.27 -34.91
N ALA A 500 -7.72 -12.03 -35.05
CA ALA A 500 -8.79 -12.97 -34.81
C ALA A 500 -9.00 -13.92 -36.00
N ILE A 501 -9.44 -15.16 -35.73
CA ILE A 501 -9.72 -16.15 -36.76
C ILE A 501 -11.23 -16.43 -36.77
N ASP A 502 -11.86 -16.24 -37.93
CA ASP A 502 -13.28 -16.56 -38.17
C ASP A 502 -14.25 -15.88 -37.17
N GLU A 503 -13.98 -14.65 -36.73
CA GLU A 503 -14.81 -13.94 -35.75
C GLU A 503 -16.21 -13.58 -36.30
N GLY A 504 -17.23 -13.61 -35.44
CA GLY A 504 -18.63 -13.36 -35.82
C GLY A 504 -19.27 -14.52 -36.58
N ILE A 505 -18.79 -15.76 -36.39
CA ILE A 505 -19.35 -16.97 -36.98
C ILE A 505 -19.80 -17.91 -35.86
N ASP A 506 -21.08 -18.30 -35.88
CA ASP A 506 -21.73 -19.12 -34.84
C ASP A 506 -21.77 -18.44 -33.44
N ASP A 507 -21.82 -17.11 -33.38
CA ASP A 507 -21.83 -16.35 -32.12
C ASP A 507 -22.92 -16.80 -31.14
N GLY A 508 -22.54 -16.95 -29.86
CA GLY A 508 -23.44 -17.32 -28.78
C GLY A 508 -24.01 -18.75 -28.86
N ILE A 509 -23.48 -19.62 -29.73
CA ILE A 509 -23.80 -21.04 -29.78
C ILE A 509 -22.67 -21.83 -29.12
N ASP A 510 -23.01 -22.65 -28.12
CA ASP A 510 -22.03 -23.46 -27.39
C ASP A 510 -20.94 -22.57 -26.79
N VAL A 511 -21.37 -21.63 -25.97
CA VAL A 511 -20.49 -20.65 -25.30
C VAL A 511 -19.80 -21.32 -24.14
N MET A 512 -18.87 -22.20 -24.49
CA MET A 512 -17.57 -22.19 -23.85
C MET A 512 -16.97 -20.83 -24.17
N ILE A 513 -16.42 -20.15 -23.16
CA ILE A 513 -15.58 -19.00 -23.47
C ILE A 513 -14.52 -19.57 -24.41
N ASP A 514 -14.29 -18.90 -25.52
CA ASP A 514 -13.18 -19.23 -26.36
C ASP A 514 -11.94 -19.01 -25.47
N GLU A 515 -11.40 -20.10 -24.93
CA GLU A 515 -10.53 -20.09 -23.74
C GLU A 515 -9.03 -20.07 -24.11
N ALA A 516 -8.75 -19.69 -25.37
CA ALA A 516 -7.42 -19.67 -25.91
C ALA A 516 -6.69 -18.39 -25.51
N ARG A 517 -5.63 -18.52 -24.70
CA ARG A 517 -4.84 -17.40 -24.17
C ARG A 517 -3.88 -16.69 -25.14
N ASP A 518 -4.00 -16.96 -26.44
CA ASP A 518 -3.05 -16.45 -27.46
C ASP A 518 -3.69 -16.11 -28.81
N ASP A 519 -5.01 -15.98 -28.85
CA ASP A 519 -5.75 -15.71 -30.08
C ASP A 519 -5.82 -14.20 -30.39
N GLY A 520 -5.66 -13.33 -29.40
CA GLY A 520 -5.72 -11.87 -29.53
C GLY A 520 -7.14 -11.31 -29.53
N ILE A 521 -8.12 -12.07 -29.02
CA ILE A 521 -9.52 -11.71 -28.97
C ILE A 521 -9.85 -11.21 -27.55
N ASP A 522 -10.88 -10.35 -27.47
CA ASP A 522 -11.56 -9.98 -26.22
C ASP A 522 -12.87 -10.78 -26.18
N ASN A 523 -12.83 -11.91 -25.48
CA ASN A 523 -13.76 -13.03 -25.56
C ASN A 523 -15.00 -12.74 -24.71
N ASP A 524 -14.83 -12.04 -23.58
CA ASP A 524 -15.93 -11.63 -22.71
C ASP A 524 -16.46 -10.21 -23.01
N SER A 525 -15.77 -9.45 -23.88
CA SER A 525 -16.10 -8.08 -24.32
C SER A 525 -15.97 -7.01 -23.23
N ASP A 526 -15.04 -7.19 -22.30
CA ASP A 526 -14.83 -6.28 -21.19
C ASP A 526 -13.68 -5.25 -21.41
N TRP A 527 -12.92 -5.39 -22.50
CA TRP A 527 -11.89 -4.44 -22.96
C TRP A 527 -12.48 -3.12 -23.43
N ASN A 528 -11.91 -2.00 -22.97
CA ASN A 528 -12.38 -0.66 -23.28
C ASN A 528 -11.36 0.16 -24.07
N VAL A 529 -11.67 0.40 -25.34
CA VAL A 529 -10.86 1.24 -26.26
C VAL A 529 -10.43 2.62 -25.74
N LEU A 530 -11.13 3.22 -24.76
CA LEU A 530 -10.76 4.52 -24.21
C LEU A 530 -9.79 4.46 -23.03
N ARG A 531 -9.58 3.26 -22.45
CA ARG A 531 -8.86 3.08 -21.19
C ARG A 531 -7.79 1.99 -21.25
N ASP A 532 -8.03 0.95 -22.04
CA ASP A 532 -7.23 -0.27 -22.05
C ASP A 532 -6.35 -0.37 -23.30
N ASP A 533 -6.52 0.54 -24.28
CA ASP A 533 -5.71 0.68 -25.50
C ASP A 533 -4.34 1.32 -25.19
N VAL A 534 -3.48 0.55 -24.50
CA VAL A 534 -2.20 0.98 -23.92
C VAL A 534 -0.98 0.26 -24.52
N GLY A 535 -1.16 -0.54 -25.58
CA GLY A 535 -0.07 -1.21 -26.28
C GLY A 535 0.48 -2.49 -25.63
N LEU A 536 1.44 -3.11 -26.33
CA LEU A 536 2.06 -4.40 -25.98
C LEU A 536 2.74 -4.44 -24.61
N ASP A 537 3.22 -3.31 -24.09
CA ASP A 537 3.87 -3.24 -22.78
C ASP A 537 2.91 -3.03 -21.60
N GLY A 538 1.62 -2.82 -21.87
CA GLY A 538 0.57 -2.67 -20.85
C GLY A 538 0.63 -1.35 -20.08
N VAL A 539 1.37 -0.36 -20.59
CA VAL A 539 1.61 0.94 -19.95
C VAL A 539 1.25 2.08 -20.91
N ALA A 540 0.29 2.90 -20.50
CA ALA A 540 -0.11 4.07 -21.29
C ALA A 540 1.03 5.08 -21.51
N ASP A 541 0.99 5.78 -22.64
CA ASP A 541 1.87 6.87 -23.05
C ASP A 541 3.35 6.46 -23.30
N THR A 542 3.63 5.19 -23.61
CA THR A 542 4.99 4.69 -23.90
C THR A 542 5.34 4.75 -25.39
N GLY A 543 4.35 4.78 -26.28
CA GLY A 543 4.49 4.88 -27.73
C GLY A 543 4.86 3.57 -28.42
N ASP A 544 4.55 2.43 -27.80
CA ASP A 544 4.83 1.10 -28.32
C ASP A 544 3.74 0.58 -29.28
N PRO A 545 3.97 -0.52 -30.03
CA PRO A 545 2.98 -1.05 -30.96
C PRO A 545 1.72 -1.56 -30.23
N GLY A 546 0.54 -1.29 -30.80
CA GLY A 546 -0.77 -1.58 -30.19
C GLY A 546 -1.42 -0.32 -29.63
N GLU A 547 -0.63 0.63 -29.12
CA GLU A 547 -1.16 1.78 -28.41
C GLU A 547 -1.97 2.77 -29.29
N ASN A 548 -3.16 3.14 -28.82
CA ASN A 548 -4.13 4.04 -29.46
C ASN A 548 -4.54 3.60 -30.88
N ASP A 549 -4.51 2.30 -31.18
CA ASP A 549 -4.86 1.78 -32.50
C ASP A 549 -6.34 1.35 -32.63
N GLY A 550 -7.04 1.35 -31.49
CA GLY A 550 -8.45 1.03 -31.38
C GLY A 550 -8.77 -0.46 -31.31
N LYS A 551 -7.77 -1.32 -31.06
CA LYS A 551 -7.92 -2.78 -31.06
C LYS A 551 -7.25 -3.42 -29.84
N PRO A 552 -7.85 -4.48 -29.27
CA PRO A 552 -7.18 -5.32 -28.28
C PRO A 552 -5.82 -5.80 -28.78
N THR A 553 -4.77 -5.59 -27.99
CA THR A 553 -3.41 -6.02 -28.31
C THR A 553 -2.85 -6.98 -27.26
N SER A 554 -2.87 -8.27 -27.58
CA SER A 554 -2.32 -9.34 -26.74
C SER A 554 -0.80 -9.41 -26.73
N GLY A 555 -0.24 -9.65 -25.54
CA GLY A 555 1.18 -9.87 -25.31
C GLY A 555 1.66 -11.31 -25.53
N ALA A 556 0.75 -12.28 -25.69
CA ALA A 556 1.04 -13.73 -25.70
C ALA A 556 2.15 -14.13 -26.66
N LYS A 557 2.05 -13.67 -27.92
CA LYS A 557 3.00 -14.01 -29.00
C LYS A 557 4.37 -13.36 -28.82
N TYR A 558 4.48 -12.33 -27.99
CA TYR A 558 5.68 -11.52 -27.83
C TYR A 558 6.39 -11.72 -26.49
N GLY A 559 5.77 -12.47 -25.55
CA GLY A 559 6.30 -12.63 -24.19
C GLY A 559 6.32 -11.32 -23.41
N LEU A 560 5.35 -10.45 -23.69
CA LEU A 560 5.06 -9.19 -23.01
C LEU A 560 3.70 -9.31 -22.31
N PRO A 561 3.37 -8.43 -21.35
CA PRO A 561 2.06 -8.47 -20.71
C PRO A 561 0.92 -8.28 -21.71
N GLY A 562 1.03 -7.34 -22.67
CA GLY A 562 -0.10 -6.92 -23.49
C GLY A 562 -0.95 -5.86 -22.80
N GLU A 563 -2.04 -5.49 -23.47
CA GLU A 563 -3.05 -4.58 -22.92
C GLU A 563 -3.84 -5.26 -21.79
N PRO A 564 -4.35 -4.53 -20.78
CA PRO A 564 -5.27 -5.07 -19.77
C PRO A 564 -6.50 -5.68 -20.43
N LYS A 565 -7.13 -6.69 -19.81
CA LYS A 565 -8.42 -7.23 -20.24
C LYS A 565 -8.39 -7.92 -21.61
N VAL A 566 -7.26 -8.54 -21.95
CA VAL A 566 -7.06 -9.33 -23.18
C VAL A 566 -6.06 -10.46 -22.92
N ASP A 567 -6.41 -11.70 -23.24
CA ASP A 567 -5.55 -12.89 -23.25
C ASP A 567 -4.69 -13.03 -21.96
N VAL A 568 -3.40 -12.67 -22.04
CA VAL A 568 -2.38 -12.87 -21.00
C VAL A 568 -2.65 -12.01 -19.77
N THR A 569 -3.41 -10.93 -19.92
CA THR A 569 -3.83 -10.06 -18.82
C THR A 569 -5.28 -10.33 -18.38
N ASP A 570 -6.01 -11.19 -19.10
CA ASP A 570 -7.37 -11.55 -18.75
C ASP A 570 -7.53 -13.06 -18.59
N VAL A 571 -7.36 -13.51 -17.34
CA VAL A 571 -7.57 -14.91 -17.01
C VAL A 571 -9.01 -15.38 -17.24
N SER A 572 -9.99 -14.47 -17.27
CA SER A 572 -11.40 -14.83 -17.52
C SER A 572 -11.60 -15.43 -18.90
N GLU A 573 -10.61 -15.24 -19.78
CA GLU A 573 -10.56 -15.78 -21.14
C GLU A 573 -9.77 -17.09 -21.20
N THR A 574 -9.48 -17.72 -20.06
CA THR A 574 -8.65 -18.93 -19.97
C THR A 574 -9.40 -20.07 -19.31
N ASP A 575 -9.40 -21.24 -19.95
CA ASP A 575 -9.94 -22.48 -19.38
C ASP A 575 -8.97 -23.02 -18.33
N GLN A 576 -9.04 -22.51 -17.11
CA GLN A 576 -8.05 -22.89 -16.13
C GLN A 576 -8.22 -24.36 -15.74
N ILE A 577 -7.14 -25.13 -15.83
CA ILE A 577 -7.14 -26.54 -15.45
C ILE A 577 -7.57 -26.75 -13.98
N GLY A 578 -7.23 -25.80 -13.10
CA GLY A 578 -7.59 -25.85 -11.69
C GLY A 578 -6.89 -26.97 -10.91
N ILE A 579 -7.49 -27.40 -9.79
CA ILE A 579 -7.01 -28.53 -8.99
C ILE A 579 -7.41 -29.85 -9.65
N THR A 580 -6.42 -30.65 -10.05
CA THR A 580 -6.66 -31.98 -10.66
C THR A 580 -6.13 -33.16 -9.87
N ASN A 581 -5.42 -32.92 -8.78
CA ASN A 581 -5.04 -33.94 -7.80
C ASN A 581 -4.89 -33.29 -6.42
N ALA A 582 -5.43 -33.93 -5.38
CA ALA A 582 -5.20 -33.54 -4.00
C ALA A 582 -5.06 -34.79 -3.13
N ASP A 583 -3.86 -34.97 -2.55
CA ASP A 583 -3.55 -36.10 -1.68
C ASP A 583 -2.63 -35.68 -0.52
N TYR A 584 -2.63 -36.44 0.55
CA TYR A 584 -1.90 -36.12 1.77
C TYR A 584 -1.10 -37.32 2.30
N VAL A 585 0.05 -37.03 2.90
CA VAL A 585 0.90 -38.04 3.56
C VAL A 585 1.22 -37.61 4.97
N PRO A 586 1.37 -38.55 5.93
CA PRO A 586 1.83 -38.21 7.27
C PRO A 586 3.16 -37.45 7.21
N ALA A 587 3.30 -36.41 8.03
CA ALA A 587 4.49 -35.56 8.04
C ALA A 587 5.79 -36.40 8.16
N GLY A 588 6.72 -36.16 7.24
CA GLY A 588 7.99 -36.90 7.15
C GLY A 588 7.89 -38.33 6.58
N GLY A 589 6.70 -38.76 6.13
CA GLY A 589 6.45 -40.04 5.46
C GLY A 589 6.83 -40.06 3.98
N LEU A 590 7.06 -38.89 3.38
CA LEU A 590 7.38 -38.74 1.96
C LEU A 590 8.78 -39.25 1.60
N ASN A 591 8.90 -40.11 0.58
CA ASN A 591 10.19 -40.37 -0.06
C ASN A 591 10.43 -39.36 -1.19
N ILE A 592 10.85 -38.15 -0.80
CA ILE A 592 11.11 -37.05 -1.74
C ILE A 592 12.11 -37.38 -2.84
N ASN A 593 12.96 -38.40 -2.68
CA ASN A 593 13.93 -38.76 -3.71
C ASN A 593 13.34 -39.60 -4.85
N SER A 594 12.08 -40.05 -4.77
CA SER A 594 11.43 -40.87 -5.81
C SER A 594 10.67 -40.01 -6.82
N ASP A 595 11.16 -39.90 -8.06
CA ASP A 595 10.43 -39.18 -9.12
C ASP A 595 9.12 -39.88 -9.45
N ALA A 596 9.13 -41.21 -9.53
CA ALA A 596 7.94 -42.00 -9.80
C ALA A 596 6.86 -41.79 -8.72
N GLN A 597 7.25 -41.62 -7.45
CA GLN A 597 6.27 -41.33 -6.40
C GLN A 597 5.65 -39.94 -6.62
N MET A 598 6.47 -38.92 -6.85
CA MET A 598 5.98 -37.55 -7.07
C MET A 598 5.06 -37.47 -8.29
N TRP A 599 5.49 -38.04 -9.41
CA TRP A 599 4.75 -38.03 -10.65
C TRP A 599 3.42 -38.79 -10.52
N PHE A 600 3.49 -40.09 -10.20
CA PHE A 600 2.30 -40.94 -10.27
C PHE A 600 1.35 -40.74 -9.09
N ASP A 601 1.81 -40.41 -7.88
CA ASP A 601 0.92 -40.27 -6.74
C ASP A 601 0.31 -38.86 -6.67
N PHE A 602 1.08 -37.81 -6.96
CA PHE A 602 0.66 -36.43 -6.71
C PHE A 602 0.42 -35.57 -7.96
N MET A 603 1.04 -35.85 -9.12
CA MET A 603 0.89 -35.00 -10.32
C MET A 603 -0.13 -35.50 -11.32
N ILE A 604 -0.34 -36.82 -11.43
CA ILE A 604 -1.33 -37.37 -12.37
C ILE A 604 -2.76 -36.97 -11.96
N PRO A 605 -3.57 -36.40 -12.88
CA PRO A 605 -4.96 -36.05 -12.62
C PRO A 605 -5.84 -37.22 -12.14
N GLY A 606 -6.91 -36.89 -11.41
CA GLY A 606 -7.97 -37.84 -11.04
C GLY A 606 -7.73 -38.63 -9.76
N LYS A 607 -6.85 -38.16 -8.85
CA LYS A 607 -6.63 -38.79 -7.53
C LYS A 607 -6.97 -37.85 -6.40
N PHE A 608 -7.93 -38.27 -5.58
CA PHE A 608 -8.46 -37.48 -4.47
C PHE A 608 -8.92 -38.34 -3.29
N TYR A 609 -8.99 -37.71 -2.12
CA TYR A 609 -9.65 -38.24 -0.94
C TYR A 609 -10.98 -37.51 -0.68
N ASP A 610 -11.90 -38.11 0.08
CA ASP A 610 -13.12 -37.42 0.51
C ASP A 610 -12.80 -36.42 1.63
N PRO A 611 -12.95 -35.09 1.41
CA PRO A 611 -12.65 -34.08 2.43
C PRO A 611 -13.55 -34.21 3.67
N GLN A 612 -14.69 -34.92 3.60
CA GLN A 612 -15.57 -35.16 4.75
C GLN A 612 -15.11 -36.33 5.64
N GLU A 613 -14.23 -37.20 5.13
CA GLU A 613 -13.76 -38.41 5.84
C GLU A 613 -12.32 -38.27 6.37
N VAL A 614 -11.74 -37.07 6.30
CA VAL A 614 -10.36 -36.80 6.74
C VAL A 614 -10.20 -37.03 8.24
N VAL A 615 -9.13 -37.71 8.61
CA VAL A 615 -8.76 -37.99 10.00
C VAL A 615 -7.80 -36.92 10.48
N ALA A 616 -8.07 -36.33 11.66
CA ALA A 616 -7.17 -35.37 12.29
C ALA A 616 -5.76 -35.95 12.51
N GLY A 617 -4.72 -35.16 12.23
CA GLY A 617 -3.32 -35.58 12.27
C GLY A 617 -2.37 -34.48 11.81
N GLU A 618 -1.10 -34.81 11.62
CA GLU A 618 -0.07 -33.91 11.09
C GLU A 618 0.33 -34.42 9.69
N TYR A 619 0.06 -33.63 8.64
CA TYR A 619 0.14 -34.07 7.25
C TYR A 619 0.80 -33.05 6.31
N ASP A 620 1.52 -33.58 5.35
CA ASP A 620 1.93 -32.86 4.16
C ASP A 620 0.86 -33.07 3.08
N LEU A 621 0.19 -31.99 2.66
CA LEU A 621 -0.78 -31.96 1.57
C LEU A 621 -0.08 -31.59 0.25
N PHE A 622 -0.45 -32.29 -0.82
CA PHE A 622 0.02 -32.06 -2.17
C PHE A 622 -1.19 -31.72 -3.03
N VAL A 623 -1.19 -30.52 -3.60
CA VAL A 623 -2.27 -30.03 -4.48
C VAL A 623 -1.65 -29.71 -5.82
N SER A 624 -2.15 -30.32 -6.89
CA SER A 624 -1.57 -30.17 -8.22
C SER A 624 -2.56 -29.59 -9.21
N SER A 625 -2.03 -28.74 -10.10
CA SER A 625 -2.67 -28.44 -11.36
C SER A 625 -2.39 -29.57 -12.36
N GLY A 626 -3.32 -29.80 -13.28
CA GLY A 626 -3.23 -30.87 -14.27
C GLY A 626 -2.08 -30.71 -15.25
N LEU A 627 -2.00 -31.67 -16.17
CA LEU A 627 -0.88 -31.77 -17.10
C LEU A 627 -1.13 -30.90 -18.33
N PHE A 628 -0.19 -30.00 -18.62
CA PHE A 628 -0.28 -29.12 -19.78
C PHE A 628 0.99 -29.23 -20.66
N PRO A 629 0.88 -29.02 -21.98
CA PRO A 629 2.05 -28.94 -22.84
C PRO A 629 2.80 -27.62 -22.65
N LEU A 630 4.13 -27.65 -22.70
CA LEU A 630 4.98 -26.46 -22.61
C LEU A 630 6.00 -26.43 -23.76
N ARG A 631 5.71 -25.65 -24.79
CA ARG A 631 6.56 -25.53 -26.00
C ARG A 631 7.88 -24.83 -25.68
N SER A 632 8.90 -25.10 -26.49
CA SER A 632 10.20 -24.44 -26.38
C SER A 632 10.05 -22.91 -26.49
N GLY A 633 10.45 -22.19 -25.44
CA GLY A 633 10.34 -20.74 -25.33
C GLY A 633 9.04 -20.22 -24.70
N GLN A 634 8.02 -21.07 -24.53
CA GLN A 634 6.74 -20.73 -23.91
C GLN A 634 6.91 -20.53 -22.40
N THR A 635 6.11 -19.63 -21.85
CA THR A 635 6.03 -19.34 -20.41
C THR A 635 4.59 -19.50 -19.98
N GLU A 636 4.36 -20.31 -18.94
CA GLU A 636 3.05 -20.43 -18.31
C GLU A 636 3.06 -19.84 -16.89
N PRO A 637 2.07 -19.00 -16.56
CA PRO A 637 1.90 -18.45 -15.23
C PRO A 637 1.12 -19.41 -14.31
N ILE A 638 1.49 -19.41 -13.04
CA ILE A 638 0.77 -20.07 -11.94
C ILE A 638 0.73 -19.07 -10.78
N SER A 639 -0.45 -18.55 -10.50
CA SER A 639 -0.67 -17.54 -9.48
C SER A 639 -1.45 -18.14 -8.32
N ILE A 640 -0.95 -17.95 -7.09
CA ILE A 640 -1.55 -18.52 -5.88
C ILE A 640 -1.71 -17.46 -4.80
N ALA A 641 -2.70 -17.64 -3.93
CA ALA A 641 -2.84 -16.85 -2.71
C ALA A 641 -2.89 -17.74 -1.47
N VAL A 642 -2.18 -17.31 -0.42
CA VAL A 642 -2.26 -17.88 0.92
C VAL A 642 -3.16 -16.97 1.76
N LEU A 643 -4.26 -17.51 2.25
CA LEU A 643 -5.35 -16.78 2.92
C LEU A 643 -5.44 -17.20 4.38
N PHE A 644 -5.69 -16.25 5.27
CA PHE A 644 -5.90 -16.53 6.69
C PHE A 644 -7.27 -16.05 7.15
N SER A 645 -7.93 -16.81 8.02
CA SER A 645 -9.16 -16.38 8.66
C SER A 645 -9.21 -16.78 10.13
N ASN A 646 -10.04 -16.06 10.90
CA ASN A 646 -10.41 -16.46 12.25
C ASN A 646 -11.89 -16.15 12.46
N GLY A 647 -12.47 -16.71 13.51
CA GLY A 647 -13.88 -16.57 13.81
C GLY A 647 -14.22 -16.60 15.29
N PRO A 648 -15.46 -16.24 15.66
CA PRO A 648 -15.94 -16.40 17.01
C PRO A 648 -15.98 -17.89 17.41
N VAL A 649 -16.11 -18.14 18.71
CA VAL A 649 -16.28 -19.48 19.29
C VAL A 649 -17.60 -19.49 20.09
N PRO A 650 -18.41 -20.56 20.03
CA PRO A 650 -18.17 -21.85 19.37
C PRO A 650 -18.33 -21.82 17.84
N ASP A 651 -17.51 -22.60 17.13
CA ASP A 651 -17.55 -22.79 15.67
C ASP A 651 -17.55 -24.29 15.33
N PRO A 652 -18.69 -24.99 15.45
CA PRO A 652 -18.73 -26.43 15.24
C PRO A 652 -18.27 -26.83 13.83
N GLY A 653 -17.24 -27.66 13.74
CA GLY A 653 -16.67 -28.12 12.45
C GLY A 653 -15.98 -27.01 11.64
N GLY A 654 -15.65 -25.87 12.25
CA GLY A 654 -14.95 -24.77 11.57
C GLY A 654 -15.78 -24.06 10.48
N ALA A 655 -17.10 -24.22 10.48
CA ALA A 655 -17.98 -23.74 9.41
C ALA A 655 -17.93 -22.21 9.23
N TYR A 656 -17.80 -21.45 10.32
CA TYR A 656 -17.65 -20.00 10.24
C TYR A 656 -16.30 -19.65 9.59
N ARG A 657 -15.19 -20.20 10.09
CA ARG A 657 -13.84 -19.95 9.53
C ARG A 657 -13.73 -20.35 8.06
N LYS A 658 -14.35 -21.46 7.67
CA LYS A 658 -14.46 -21.91 6.27
C LYS A 658 -15.16 -20.85 5.42
N ASN A 659 -16.33 -20.37 5.84
CA ASN A 659 -17.05 -19.33 5.11
C ASN A 659 -16.27 -18.02 5.01
N GLU A 660 -15.51 -17.65 6.06
CA GLU A 660 -14.63 -16.47 6.01
C GLU A 660 -13.45 -16.66 5.04
N ILE A 661 -12.83 -17.85 4.99
CA ILE A 661 -11.80 -18.16 3.98
C ILE A 661 -12.38 -18.04 2.57
N LEU A 662 -13.56 -18.63 2.31
CA LEU A 662 -14.18 -18.58 0.99
C LEU A 662 -14.54 -17.15 0.56
N ARG A 663 -14.99 -16.28 1.49
CA ARG A 663 -15.19 -14.85 1.20
C ARG A 663 -13.88 -14.15 0.87
N LYS A 664 -12.79 -14.47 1.57
CA LYS A 664 -11.45 -13.92 1.27
C LYS A 664 -10.89 -14.43 -0.06
N ARG A 665 -11.21 -15.67 -0.46
CA ARG A 665 -10.89 -16.20 -1.79
C ARG A 665 -11.53 -15.38 -2.89
N VAL A 666 -12.81 -15.00 -2.74
CA VAL A 666 -13.49 -14.09 -3.69
C VAL A 666 -12.74 -12.77 -3.82
N ARG A 667 -12.32 -12.16 -2.70
CA ARG A 667 -11.52 -10.92 -2.73
C ARG A 667 -10.15 -11.12 -3.38
N ALA A 668 -9.50 -12.27 -3.16
CA ALA A 668 -8.23 -12.61 -3.78
C ALA A 668 -8.38 -12.88 -5.30
N GLN A 669 -9.51 -13.42 -5.75
CA GLN A 669 -9.82 -13.56 -7.17
C GLN A 669 -10.09 -12.19 -7.80
N GLU A 670 -10.95 -11.36 -7.20
CA GLU A 670 -11.17 -9.98 -7.66
C GLU A 670 -9.85 -9.20 -7.74
N THR A 671 -8.93 -9.45 -6.81
CA THR A 671 -7.59 -8.87 -6.82
C THR A 671 -6.81 -9.22 -8.07
N TYR A 672 -6.82 -10.50 -8.40
CA TYR A 672 -6.11 -11.02 -9.55
C TYR A 672 -6.76 -10.57 -10.87
N ASN A 673 -8.09 -10.63 -10.98
CA ASN A 673 -8.85 -10.15 -12.15
C ASN A 673 -8.68 -8.63 -12.39
N ASN A 674 -8.25 -7.86 -11.38
CA ASN A 674 -7.86 -6.46 -11.55
C ASN A 674 -6.35 -6.28 -11.77
N ASP A 675 -5.66 -7.31 -12.28
CA ASP A 675 -4.22 -7.34 -12.53
C ASP A 675 -3.34 -7.05 -11.31
N TYR A 676 -3.84 -7.27 -10.09
CA TYR A 676 -3.20 -6.79 -8.86
C TYR A 676 -3.10 -5.26 -8.74
N ARG A 677 -3.82 -4.48 -9.55
CA ARG A 677 -3.84 -3.00 -9.49
C ARG A 677 -4.96 -2.52 -8.56
N PHE A 678 -4.62 -1.63 -7.63
CA PHE A 678 -5.59 -1.07 -6.68
C PHE A 678 -5.29 0.38 -6.32
N ALA A 679 -6.28 0.97 -5.64
CA ALA A 679 -6.07 2.16 -4.84
C ALA A 679 -4.96 1.92 -3.81
N ASN A 680 -4.02 2.85 -3.75
CA ASN A 680 -2.84 2.81 -2.91
C ASN A 680 -3.00 3.78 -1.74
N ALA A 681 -2.64 3.31 -0.55
CA ALA A 681 -2.64 4.16 0.63
C ALA A 681 -1.67 5.36 0.49
N PRO A 682 -1.93 6.47 1.20
CA PRO A 682 -1.01 7.59 1.24
C PRO A 682 0.39 7.18 1.72
N LEU A 683 1.42 7.92 1.28
CA LEU A 683 2.81 7.66 1.66
C LEU A 683 2.97 7.65 3.19
N SER A 684 3.74 6.71 3.74
CA SER A 684 3.95 6.62 5.18
C SER A 684 4.78 7.81 5.71
N PRO A 685 4.32 8.58 6.70
CA PRO A 685 5.08 9.69 7.27
C PRO A 685 6.22 9.21 8.21
N THR A 686 7.21 10.07 8.45
CA THR A 686 8.33 9.77 9.37
C THR A 686 8.03 10.23 10.79
N LEU A 687 7.94 9.30 11.75
CA LEU A 687 7.63 9.57 13.15
C LEU A 687 8.89 9.79 14.00
N THR A 688 8.84 10.79 14.87
CA THR A 688 9.76 10.92 16.00
C THR A 688 8.99 10.95 17.32
N ALA A 689 9.44 10.17 18.31
CA ALA A 689 8.90 10.16 19.67
C ALA A 689 9.94 10.62 20.69
N ILE A 690 9.58 11.61 21.52
CA ILE A 690 10.44 12.15 22.57
C ILE A 690 9.86 11.77 23.94
N PRO A 691 10.56 10.93 24.73
CA PRO A 691 10.13 10.60 26.08
C PRO A 691 10.22 11.80 27.02
N GLY A 692 9.25 11.90 27.92
CA GLY A 692 9.27 12.82 29.05
C GLY A 692 8.54 12.24 30.26
N ASN A 693 8.58 12.98 31.36
CA ASN A 693 7.98 12.53 32.61
C ASN A 693 6.45 12.38 32.51
N ASN A 694 5.97 11.13 32.52
CA ASN A 694 4.57 10.72 32.31
C ASN A 694 3.96 11.30 31.03
N ARG A 695 4.78 11.48 30.00
CA ARG A 695 4.32 11.95 28.70
C ARG A 695 5.25 11.53 27.57
N VAL A 696 4.70 11.45 26.37
CA VAL A 696 5.48 11.30 25.13
C VAL A 696 5.05 12.41 24.17
N THR A 697 6.01 13.12 23.58
CA THR A 697 5.76 14.09 22.51
C THR A 697 6.11 13.45 21.18
N LEU A 698 5.11 13.33 20.31
CA LEU A 698 5.22 12.81 18.95
C LEU A 698 5.23 13.97 17.95
N TYR A 699 6.05 13.87 16.91
CA TYR A 699 5.97 14.75 15.74
C TYR A 699 6.39 14.01 14.46
N TRP A 700 5.87 14.43 13.31
CA TRP A 700 6.11 13.79 12.01
C TRP A 700 6.25 14.80 10.86
N ASP A 701 6.67 14.33 9.69
CA ASP A 701 6.75 15.11 8.45
C ASP A 701 5.44 15.12 7.65
N ASP A 702 5.39 15.90 6.56
CA ASP A 702 4.21 16.16 5.73
C ASP A 702 4.24 15.41 4.39
N VAL A 703 5.08 14.37 4.26
CA VAL A 703 5.29 13.66 2.98
C VAL A 703 3.99 13.03 2.45
N ALA A 704 3.12 12.57 3.35
CA ALA A 704 1.85 11.93 3.02
C ALA A 704 0.88 12.88 2.32
N GLU A 705 0.91 14.18 2.62
CA GLU A 705 0.00 15.18 2.03
C GLU A 705 0.24 15.38 0.52
N ASN A 706 1.35 14.85 0.01
CA ASN A 706 1.73 14.90 -1.40
C ASN A 706 1.50 13.57 -2.14
N SER A 707 0.84 12.59 -1.51
CA SER A 707 0.49 11.32 -2.16
C SER A 707 -0.37 11.54 -3.40
N PHE A 708 -0.22 10.63 -4.36
CA PHE A 708 -1.02 10.59 -5.57
C PHE A 708 -1.33 9.13 -5.90
N ASP A 709 -2.60 8.79 -5.90
CA ASP A 709 -3.14 7.50 -6.31
C ASP A 709 -3.43 7.52 -7.82
N GLN A 710 -2.61 6.80 -8.58
CA GLN A 710 -2.74 6.68 -10.03
C GLN A 710 -3.98 5.86 -10.43
N TYR A 711 -4.33 4.84 -9.63
CA TYR A 711 -5.46 3.96 -9.93
C TYR A 711 -6.78 4.72 -9.78
N ILE A 712 -6.94 5.47 -8.69
CA ILE A 712 -8.12 6.32 -8.46
C ILE A 712 -8.27 7.38 -9.57
N ASP A 713 -7.17 7.99 -10.01
CA ASP A 713 -7.20 8.98 -11.10
C ASP A 713 -7.64 8.33 -12.43
N ALA A 714 -7.10 7.14 -12.75
CA ALA A 714 -7.40 6.41 -13.99
C ALA A 714 -8.88 6.02 -14.11
N ILE A 715 -9.52 5.64 -13.01
CA ILE A 715 -10.96 5.28 -13.00
C ILE A 715 -11.90 6.50 -12.91
N GLY A 716 -11.35 7.72 -12.94
CA GLY A 716 -12.11 8.98 -12.95
C GLY A 716 -12.38 9.59 -11.56
N GLY A 717 -11.72 9.07 -10.52
CA GLY A 717 -11.68 9.64 -9.18
C GLY A 717 -10.67 10.77 -9.05
N ARG A 718 -10.51 11.29 -7.82
CA ARG A 718 -9.54 12.34 -7.51
C ARG A 718 -8.26 11.68 -6.98
N GLY A 719 -7.23 11.50 -7.80
CA GLY A 719 -5.99 10.84 -7.37
C GLY A 719 -5.22 11.52 -6.23
N ARG A 720 -5.52 12.78 -5.87
CA ARG A 720 -5.05 13.40 -4.62
C ARG A 720 -6.11 13.29 -3.54
N ASP A 721 -6.10 12.16 -2.86
CA ASP A 721 -7.14 11.68 -1.96
C ASP A 721 -6.75 11.63 -0.47
N PHE A 722 -5.55 12.09 -0.11
CA PHE A 722 -5.16 12.26 1.30
C PHE A 722 -6.21 13.04 2.10
N GLU A 723 -6.59 12.50 3.25
CA GLU A 723 -7.59 13.09 4.16
C GLU A 723 -7.01 13.43 5.54
N GLY A 724 -6.14 12.59 6.11
CA GLY A 724 -5.60 12.92 7.43
C GLY A 724 -4.61 11.95 8.03
N TYR A 725 -4.42 12.09 9.35
CA TYR A 725 -3.53 11.26 10.14
C TYR A 725 -4.21 10.63 11.36
N LYS A 726 -3.85 9.39 11.69
CA LYS A 726 -4.23 8.71 12.94
C LYS A 726 -2.99 8.28 13.73
N ILE A 727 -3.07 8.38 15.05
CA ILE A 727 -2.04 7.89 15.96
C ILE A 727 -2.56 6.67 16.70
N TYR A 728 -1.83 5.56 16.58
CA TYR A 728 -2.04 4.35 17.36
C TYR A 728 -0.97 4.20 18.43
N ARG A 729 -1.35 3.61 19.56
CA ARG A 729 -0.43 3.24 20.63
C ARG A 729 -0.69 1.81 21.05
N ALA A 730 0.39 1.06 21.22
CA ALA A 730 0.36 -0.30 21.72
C ALA A 730 1.40 -0.51 22.84
N SER A 731 1.15 -1.55 23.64
CA SER A 731 2.06 -2.03 24.68
C SER A 731 3.06 -3.08 24.18
N ASP A 732 2.81 -3.66 23.00
CA ASP A 732 3.67 -4.66 22.36
C ASP A 732 3.80 -4.43 20.84
N ALA A 733 4.65 -5.24 20.21
CA ALA A 733 4.99 -5.11 18.80
C ALA A 733 3.93 -5.67 17.83
N ALA A 734 2.91 -6.38 18.31
CA ALA A 734 1.81 -6.90 17.50
C ALA A 734 0.64 -5.90 17.38
N PHE A 735 0.62 -4.81 18.17
CA PHE A 735 -0.46 -3.82 18.18
C PHE A 735 -1.87 -4.42 18.44
N GLN A 736 -1.93 -5.58 19.09
CA GLN A 736 -3.19 -6.30 19.33
C GLN A 736 -4.13 -5.55 20.30
N ASP A 737 -3.59 -4.78 21.23
CA ASP A 737 -4.38 -3.97 22.19
C ASP A 737 -5.11 -2.79 21.52
N ALA A 738 -4.56 -2.27 20.41
CA ALA A 738 -5.20 -1.27 19.59
C ALA A 738 -6.28 -1.86 18.67
N GLU A 739 -6.15 -3.12 18.23
CA GLU A 739 -7.05 -3.80 17.29
C GLU A 739 -8.28 -4.41 18.01
N ASN A 740 -9.27 -3.56 18.23
CA ASN A 740 -10.41 -3.85 19.10
C ASN A 740 -11.77 -3.51 18.48
N ILE A 741 -11.80 -3.10 17.20
CA ILE A 741 -13.02 -2.83 16.46
C ILE A 741 -13.35 -4.06 15.60
N THR A 742 -14.56 -4.59 15.74
CA THR A 742 -15.02 -5.79 15.02
C THR A 742 -15.92 -5.45 13.85
N ASN A 743 -15.85 -6.24 12.78
CA ASN A 743 -16.80 -6.20 11.67
C ASN A 743 -18.19 -6.73 12.08
N GLY A 744 -19.14 -6.71 11.14
CA GLY A 744 -20.53 -7.14 11.36
C GLY A 744 -20.67 -8.62 11.74
N TYR A 745 -19.62 -9.43 11.55
CA TYR A 745 -19.59 -10.85 11.89
C TYR A 745 -18.82 -11.15 13.19
N GLY A 746 -18.23 -10.13 13.84
CA GLY A 746 -17.55 -10.26 15.13
C GLY A 746 -16.05 -10.52 15.06
N VAL A 747 -15.43 -10.39 13.88
CA VAL A 747 -13.98 -10.51 13.66
C VAL A 747 -13.32 -9.15 13.84
N LYS A 748 -12.22 -9.09 14.59
CA LYS A 748 -11.42 -7.85 14.77
C LYS A 748 -10.81 -7.43 13.43
N GLN A 749 -10.99 -6.18 13.04
CA GLN A 749 -10.56 -5.66 11.73
C GLN A 749 -9.82 -4.31 11.85
N PHE A 750 -10.36 -3.37 12.64
CA PHE A 750 -9.78 -2.02 12.76
C PHE A 750 -9.19 -1.71 14.14
N LYS A 751 -8.31 -0.71 14.17
CA LYS A 751 -7.66 -0.20 15.37
C LYS A 751 -8.35 1.06 15.90
N THR A 752 -8.37 1.23 17.21
CA THR A 752 -8.84 2.48 17.84
C THR A 752 -7.69 3.48 17.96
N PRO A 753 -7.73 4.65 17.29
CA PRO A 753 -6.70 5.67 17.42
C PRO A 753 -6.80 6.41 18.76
N ILE A 754 -5.67 6.85 19.30
CA ILE A 754 -5.63 7.75 20.47
C ILE A 754 -5.73 9.23 20.07
N ALA A 755 -5.51 9.54 18.80
CA ALA A 755 -5.72 10.85 18.19
C ALA A 755 -5.94 10.71 16.67
N GLN A 756 -6.74 11.61 16.11
CA GLN A 756 -7.01 11.73 14.68
C GLN A 756 -7.01 13.20 14.28
N PHE A 757 -6.43 13.51 13.13
CA PHE A 757 -6.35 14.85 12.55
C PHE A 757 -6.83 14.78 11.12
N ASP A 758 -7.85 15.57 10.84
CA ASP A 758 -8.68 15.46 9.64
C ASP A 758 -8.58 16.75 8.84
N LEU A 759 -8.47 16.69 7.51
CA LEU A 759 -8.35 17.88 6.68
C LEU A 759 -9.63 18.75 6.82
N LYS A 760 -9.51 20.05 6.58
CA LYS A 760 -10.67 20.96 6.63
C LYS A 760 -11.20 21.21 5.23
N ASP A 761 -11.89 20.23 4.69
CA ASP A 761 -12.45 20.31 3.34
C ASP A 761 -13.93 19.88 3.25
N GLY A 762 -14.52 19.44 4.37
CA GLY A 762 -15.92 19.02 4.47
C GLY A 762 -16.13 17.52 4.32
N LEU A 763 -15.09 16.72 4.12
CA LEU A 763 -15.13 15.25 4.13
C LEU A 763 -14.95 14.75 5.57
N ALA A 764 -16.06 14.40 6.23
CA ALA A 764 -16.03 14.01 7.64
C ALA A 764 -17.08 12.94 7.95
N GLY A 765 -16.96 12.32 9.12
CA GLY A 765 -17.89 11.28 9.60
C GLY A 765 -17.53 9.89 9.08
N PHE A 766 -18.54 9.02 8.98
CA PHE A 766 -18.36 7.66 8.47
C PHE A 766 -18.42 7.65 6.94
N ASP A 767 -17.53 6.89 6.31
CA ASP A 767 -17.55 6.64 4.87
C ASP A 767 -18.87 5.99 4.42
N SER A 768 -19.18 6.12 3.13
CA SER A 768 -20.42 5.61 2.54
C SER A 768 -20.36 4.18 2.03
N VAL A 769 -19.15 3.67 1.76
CA VAL A 769 -18.94 2.35 1.16
C VAL A 769 -19.09 1.29 2.25
N GLY A 770 -18.26 1.39 3.29
CA GLY A 770 -18.14 0.39 4.34
C GLY A 770 -17.63 -0.97 3.83
N ILE A 771 -17.17 -1.80 4.76
CA ILE A 771 -16.65 -3.14 4.49
C ILE A 771 -17.18 -4.06 5.58
N ASP A 772 -17.71 -5.23 5.21
CA ASP A 772 -18.20 -6.25 6.14
C ASP A 772 -19.11 -5.71 7.27
N GLY A 773 -19.95 -4.73 6.95
CA GLY A 773 -20.89 -4.12 7.90
C GLY A 773 -20.31 -3.06 8.84
N ILE A 774 -19.04 -2.69 8.69
CA ILE A 774 -18.42 -1.56 9.38
C ILE A 774 -18.10 -0.41 8.40
N ARG A 775 -18.15 0.82 8.89
CA ARG A 775 -17.74 2.01 8.14
C ARG A 775 -16.51 2.63 8.78
N TYR A 776 -15.56 3.00 7.94
CA TYR A 776 -14.38 3.76 8.27
C TYR A 776 -14.75 5.18 8.71
N TYR A 777 -14.08 5.70 9.73
CA TYR A 777 -14.35 7.04 10.25
C TYR A 777 -13.27 8.03 9.78
N LEU A 778 -13.67 8.94 8.89
CA LEU A 778 -12.82 9.95 8.26
C LEU A 778 -12.45 11.09 9.23
N GLY A 779 -13.29 11.41 10.21
CA GLY A 779 -12.97 12.43 11.23
C GLY A 779 -14.07 13.47 11.44
N GLU A 780 -13.68 14.68 11.84
CA GLU A 780 -14.56 15.80 12.20
C GLU A 780 -14.06 17.17 11.70
N ASP A 781 -13.34 17.25 10.57
CA ASP A 781 -12.79 18.49 9.99
C ASP A 781 -11.93 19.29 11.01
N THR A 782 -11.10 18.59 11.79
CA THR A 782 -10.38 19.22 12.93
C THR A 782 -9.18 20.06 12.50
N GLY A 783 -8.67 19.83 11.29
CA GLY A 783 -7.45 20.38 10.72
C GLY A 783 -6.24 19.49 11.00
N ILE A 784 -5.36 19.40 10.01
CA ILE A 784 -4.09 18.66 10.08
C ILE A 784 -3.15 19.28 11.13
N LYS A 785 -2.44 18.41 11.84
CA LYS A 785 -1.35 18.75 12.76
C LYS A 785 -0.18 17.80 12.55
N HIS A 786 1.00 18.20 12.99
CA HIS A 786 2.24 17.42 12.91
C HIS A 786 2.90 17.18 14.26
N THR A 787 2.17 17.42 15.36
CA THR A 787 2.63 17.19 16.73
C THR A 787 1.48 16.73 17.61
N PHE A 788 1.74 15.75 18.48
CA PHE A 788 0.80 15.28 19.50
C PHE A 788 1.53 14.99 20.83
N VAL A 789 0.85 15.19 21.96
CA VAL A 789 1.41 14.90 23.29
C VAL A 789 0.50 13.90 24.00
N ASP A 790 0.95 12.65 24.12
CA ASP A 790 0.29 11.65 24.95
C ASP A 790 0.69 11.86 26.42
N SER A 791 -0.25 12.26 27.26
CA SER A 791 -0.07 12.44 28.70
C SER A 791 -0.70 11.32 29.54
N THR A 792 -1.14 10.23 28.91
CA THR A 792 -1.80 9.09 29.56
C THR A 792 -0.84 7.92 29.85
N VAL A 793 0.40 8.03 29.38
CA VAL A 793 1.48 7.06 29.62
C VAL A 793 2.04 7.13 31.03
N GLN A 794 2.64 6.02 31.46
CA GLN A 794 3.30 5.89 32.76
C GLN A 794 4.78 5.64 32.58
N ASN A 795 5.61 6.26 33.42
CA ASN A 795 7.05 6.02 33.37
C ASN A 795 7.41 4.54 33.59
N GLY A 796 8.46 4.08 32.92
CA GLY A 796 8.97 2.72 33.05
C GLY A 796 8.32 1.69 32.11
N PHE A 797 7.19 2.01 31.48
CA PHE A 797 6.54 1.15 30.47
C PHE A 797 7.12 1.43 29.08
N SER A 798 7.37 0.38 28.30
CA SER A 798 7.66 0.55 26.87
C SER A 798 6.35 0.71 26.10
N TYR A 799 6.28 1.71 25.25
CA TYR A 799 5.17 1.95 24.33
C TYR A 799 5.65 1.93 22.89
N TYR A 800 4.81 1.42 22.01
CA TYR A 800 4.95 1.53 20.56
C TYR A 800 3.92 2.54 20.07
N TYR A 801 4.37 3.53 19.30
CA TYR A 801 3.50 4.47 18.61
C TYR A 801 3.64 4.27 17.11
N ALA A 802 2.51 4.32 16.41
CA ALA A 802 2.47 4.38 14.96
C ALA A 802 1.64 5.61 14.53
N ILE A 803 2.13 6.32 13.52
CA ILE A 803 1.38 7.34 12.80
C ILE A 803 1.03 6.76 11.44
N VAL A 804 -0.24 6.81 11.06
CA VAL A 804 -0.67 6.43 9.71
C VAL A 804 -1.31 7.63 9.05
N ALA A 805 -1.10 7.77 7.75
CA ALA A 805 -1.89 8.64 6.91
C ALA A 805 -3.07 7.85 6.34
N TYR A 806 -4.21 8.50 6.11
CA TYR A 806 -5.38 7.89 5.50
C TYR A 806 -5.96 8.77 4.39
N ASP A 807 -6.58 8.13 3.40
CA ASP A 807 -7.31 8.78 2.31
C ASP A 807 -8.82 8.78 2.57
N PHE A 808 -9.61 9.34 1.64
CA PHE A 808 -11.08 9.29 1.69
C PHE A 808 -11.70 8.23 0.75
N GLY A 809 -10.88 7.40 0.10
CA GLY A 809 -11.32 6.40 -0.88
C GLY A 809 -12.01 6.99 -2.12
N PHE A 810 -12.80 6.17 -2.81
CA PHE A 810 -13.59 6.59 -3.97
C PHE A 810 -14.96 5.89 -4.02
N PRO A 811 -16.00 6.49 -3.40
CA PRO A 811 -17.31 5.86 -3.28
C PRO A 811 -18.00 5.49 -4.59
N ALA A 812 -17.76 6.25 -5.66
CA ALA A 812 -18.36 5.96 -6.97
C ALA A 812 -17.75 4.71 -7.64
N GLY A 813 -16.53 4.33 -7.24
CA GLY A 813 -15.89 3.07 -7.63
C GLY A 813 -15.99 1.99 -6.55
N GLU A 814 -16.81 2.18 -5.52
CA GLU A 814 -16.94 1.25 -4.37
C GLU A 814 -15.62 0.98 -3.62
N ILE A 815 -14.69 1.95 -3.66
CA ILE A 815 -13.39 1.85 -3.00
C ILE A 815 -13.48 2.54 -1.64
N ALA A 816 -13.27 1.77 -0.59
CA ALA A 816 -13.24 2.25 0.79
C ALA A 816 -11.92 2.97 1.12
N PRO A 817 -11.91 3.82 2.16
CA PRO A 817 -10.68 4.47 2.62
C PRO A 817 -9.59 3.49 3.06
N SER A 818 -8.32 3.86 2.84
CA SER A 818 -7.16 3.05 3.22
C SER A 818 -6.19 3.79 4.15
N GLU A 819 -5.32 3.05 4.85
CA GLU A 819 -4.33 3.58 5.78
C GLU A 819 -2.92 3.15 5.37
N SER A 820 -1.94 4.06 5.46
CA SER A 820 -0.54 3.72 5.23
C SER A 820 -0.07 2.62 6.20
N PRO A 821 0.71 1.62 5.76
CA PRO A 821 1.03 0.44 6.58
C PRO A 821 1.81 0.76 7.85
N ILE A 822 1.51 0.06 8.95
CA ILE A 822 2.34 0.03 10.16
C ILE A 822 3.47 -1.00 9.96
N ARG A 823 4.70 -0.53 9.79
CA ARG A 823 5.87 -1.39 9.57
C ARG A 823 6.67 -1.59 10.86
N LEU A 824 6.64 -2.80 11.41
CA LEU A 824 7.64 -3.27 12.37
C LEU A 824 7.79 -4.79 12.33
N SER A 825 9.00 -5.24 12.64
CA SER A 825 9.39 -6.66 12.64
C SER A 825 9.99 -7.04 13.99
N LEU A 826 9.50 -8.12 14.60
CA LEU A 826 10.12 -8.73 15.77
C LEU A 826 11.28 -9.65 15.35
N LEU A 827 12.50 -9.35 15.75
CA LEU A 827 13.69 -10.13 15.40
C LEU A 827 13.88 -11.35 16.31
N PRO A 828 14.63 -12.38 15.86
CA PRO A 828 14.85 -13.62 16.61
C PRO A 828 15.37 -13.44 18.04
N ASP A 829 16.11 -12.38 18.30
CA ASP A 829 16.71 -12.05 19.59
C ASP A 829 15.74 -11.27 20.52
N GLY A 830 14.51 -11.04 20.07
CA GLY A 830 13.48 -10.25 20.76
C GLY A 830 13.63 -8.74 20.58
N SER A 831 14.62 -8.28 19.80
CA SER A 831 14.71 -6.88 19.40
C SER A 831 13.68 -6.57 18.30
N VAL A 832 13.39 -5.29 18.07
CA VAL A 832 12.38 -4.87 17.08
C VAL A 832 13.04 -3.98 16.04
N LYS A 833 12.85 -4.32 14.76
CA LYS A 833 13.15 -3.44 13.63
C LYS A 833 11.94 -2.54 13.40
N LEU A 834 12.12 -1.23 13.55
CA LEU A 834 11.03 -0.25 13.41
C LEU A 834 11.05 0.34 11.99
N GLY A 835 9.87 0.48 11.39
CA GLY A 835 9.66 1.28 10.19
C GLY A 835 9.63 2.79 10.48
N GLN A 836 9.67 3.61 9.44
CA GLN A 836 9.80 5.07 9.59
C GLN A 836 8.63 5.73 10.33
N ASN A 837 7.43 5.14 10.26
CA ASN A 837 6.23 5.64 10.89
C ASN A 837 5.96 5.03 12.28
N VAL A 838 6.90 4.24 12.82
CA VAL A 838 6.78 3.57 14.12
C VAL A 838 7.92 3.97 15.05
N ALA A 839 7.60 4.30 16.29
CA ALA A 839 8.58 4.64 17.32
C ALA A 839 8.33 3.84 18.59
N ARG A 840 9.40 3.24 19.14
CA ARG A 840 9.40 2.63 20.47
C ARG A 840 9.99 3.61 21.48
N VAL A 841 9.27 3.86 22.56
CA VAL A 841 9.68 4.84 23.58
C VAL A 841 9.33 4.36 24.98
N LYS A 842 10.19 4.68 25.95
CA LYS A 842 9.97 4.43 27.38
C LYS A 842 10.04 5.78 28.10
N PRO A 843 8.92 6.40 28.51
CA PRO A 843 8.95 7.63 29.28
C PRO A 843 9.60 7.37 30.65
N GLU A 844 10.40 8.33 31.11
CA GLU A 844 11.13 8.24 32.37
C GLU A 844 11.09 9.57 33.13
N ALA A 845 11.37 9.51 34.43
CA ALA A 845 11.56 10.71 35.23
C ALA A 845 12.90 11.36 34.86
N PRO A 846 13.01 12.70 34.83
CA PRO A 846 14.26 13.37 34.48
C PRO A 846 15.31 13.18 35.58
N ALA A 847 16.57 13.45 35.22
CA ALA A 847 17.67 13.44 36.18
C ALA A 847 17.46 14.50 37.28
N ALA A 848 17.97 14.21 38.48
CA ALA A 848 17.95 15.14 39.60
C ALA A 848 18.57 16.49 39.20
N GLY A 849 17.86 17.60 39.45
CA GLY A 849 18.34 18.94 39.08
C GLY A 849 18.10 19.34 37.62
N PHE A 850 17.37 18.55 36.83
CA PHE A 850 17.08 18.88 35.43
C PHE A 850 16.33 20.22 35.27
N VAL A 851 16.91 21.11 34.46
CA VAL A 851 16.29 22.34 33.98
C VAL A 851 16.20 22.25 32.45
N GLY A 852 14.97 22.27 31.94
CA GLY A 852 14.70 22.16 30.50
C GLY A 852 15.27 23.33 29.68
N PRO A 853 15.42 23.17 28.36
CA PRO A 853 15.95 24.22 27.50
C PRO A 853 14.98 25.39 27.39
N THR A 854 15.50 26.55 26.99
CA THR A 854 14.70 27.76 26.77
C THR A 854 15.28 28.60 25.65
N LEU A 855 14.43 29.31 24.90
CA LEU A 855 14.87 30.34 23.95
C LEU A 855 14.97 31.73 24.61
N GLY A 856 14.76 31.79 25.93
CA GLY A 856 14.70 33.03 26.68
C GLY A 856 13.50 33.88 26.28
N THR A 857 13.62 35.20 26.42
CA THR A 857 12.59 36.13 25.94
C THR A 857 12.87 36.51 24.50
N ILE A 858 11.87 36.41 23.62
CA ILE A 858 11.95 36.99 22.28
C ILE A 858 11.83 38.51 22.41
N GLN A 859 12.94 39.22 22.19
CA GLN A 859 13.05 40.66 22.40
C GLN A 859 12.95 41.42 21.08
N LEU A 860 12.10 42.44 21.01
CA LEU A 860 12.12 43.43 19.92
C LEU A 860 13.36 44.32 20.11
N VAL A 861 14.37 44.16 19.25
CA VAL A 861 15.64 44.91 19.34
C VAL A 861 15.68 46.13 18.42
N LYS A 862 14.76 46.20 17.45
CA LYS A 862 14.58 47.35 16.55
C LYS A 862 13.13 47.40 16.11
N GLY A 863 12.59 48.61 15.95
CA GLY A 863 11.22 48.85 15.45
C GLY A 863 10.23 49.19 16.56
N THR A 864 8.94 49.25 16.22
CA THR A 864 7.87 49.76 17.10
C THR A 864 6.57 48.98 17.00
N THR A 865 6.58 47.78 16.40
CA THR A 865 5.39 46.92 16.29
C THR A 865 4.71 46.67 17.65
N SER A 866 3.39 46.47 17.64
CA SER A 866 2.65 45.93 18.79
C SER A 866 2.40 44.42 18.65
N GLY A 867 2.80 43.81 17.53
CA GLY A 867 2.77 42.38 17.32
C GLY A 867 3.71 41.63 18.26
N ASN A 868 3.37 40.39 18.57
CA ASN A 868 4.13 39.55 19.48
C ASN A 868 4.60 38.27 18.77
N ALA A 869 5.84 37.88 19.03
CA ALA A 869 6.39 36.58 18.66
C ALA A 869 6.67 35.76 19.94
N ALA A 870 6.16 34.53 19.96
CA ALA A 870 6.40 33.52 20.97
C ALA A 870 7.00 32.27 20.33
N TYR A 871 7.32 31.26 21.14
CA TYR A 871 7.84 29.98 20.67
C TYR A 871 7.27 28.82 21.46
N GLU A 872 7.41 27.64 20.88
CA GLU A 872 7.13 26.34 21.50
C GLU A 872 8.32 25.42 21.23
N ILE A 873 8.81 24.73 22.26
CA ILE A 873 9.85 23.71 22.13
C ILE A 873 9.14 22.36 22.02
N VAL A 874 9.32 21.69 20.88
CA VAL A 874 8.74 20.38 20.60
C VAL A 874 9.78 19.28 20.86
N ASP A 875 11.02 19.52 20.41
CA ASP A 875 12.15 18.60 20.62
C ASP A 875 13.25 19.29 21.41
N LEU A 876 13.33 18.95 22.69
CA LEU A 876 14.30 19.52 23.62
C LEU A 876 15.76 19.13 23.30
N ASN A 877 15.97 18.01 22.60
CA ASN A 877 17.30 17.48 22.27
C ASN A 877 17.94 18.20 21.08
N LYS A 878 17.14 18.90 20.27
CA LYS A 878 17.61 19.66 19.10
C LYS A 878 17.95 21.13 19.39
N ILE A 879 17.68 21.62 20.62
CA ILE A 879 17.96 23.02 21.00
C ILE A 879 19.49 23.26 21.07
N LYS A 880 19.99 24.16 20.22
CA LYS A 880 21.42 24.50 20.13
C LYS A 880 21.83 25.58 21.15
N ASP A 881 22.76 25.25 22.04
CA ASP A 881 23.20 26.15 23.12
C ASP A 881 23.92 27.41 22.62
N GLY A 882 23.53 28.58 23.12
CA GLY A 882 24.18 29.86 22.78
C GLY A 882 23.88 30.39 21.38
N HIS A 883 23.07 29.69 20.58
CA HIS A 883 22.70 30.15 19.25
C HIS A 883 21.80 31.40 19.31
N VAL A 884 22.11 32.38 18.46
CA VAL A 884 21.43 33.67 18.40
C VAL A 884 20.56 33.73 17.16
N TYR A 885 19.25 33.81 17.37
CA TYR A 885 18.28 33.85 16.29
C TYR A 885 17.73 35.26 16.10
N ASN A 886 17.45 35.62 14.85
CA ASN A 886 16.80 36.87 14.51
C ASN A 886 15.56 36.62 13.64
N ILE A 887 14.48 37.34 13.92
CA ILE A 887 13.29 37.39 13.07
C ILE A 887 13.25 38.78 12.43
N THR A 888 13.11 38.81 11.11
CA THR A 888 12.98 40.04 10.31
C THR A 888 11.76 39.95 9.42
N PHE A 889 11.25 41.09 8.97
CA PHE A 889 10.01 41.15 8.19
C PHE A 889 10.18 41.99 6.93
N GLU A 890 9.32 41.75 5.94
CA GLU A 890 9.04 42.70 4.86
C GLU A 890 7.60 43.21 5.06
N ASP A 891 7.32 44.47 4.72
CA ASP A 891 5.98 45.05 4.69
C ASP A 891 5.56 45.41 3.25
N THR A 892 4.27 45.69 3.08
CA THR A 892 3.70 46.15 1.81
C THR A 892 2.45 46.99 2.07
N ILE A 893 2.04 47.74 1.05
CA ILE A 893 0.77 48.46 1.03
C ILE A 893 -0.26 47.58 0.32
N LYS A 894 -1.37 47.25 1.00
CA LYS A 894 -2.54 46.60 0.41
C LYS A 894 -3.47 47.68 -0.12
N VAL A 895 -3.54 47.79 -1.45
CA VAL A 895 -4.37 48.78 -2.14
C VAL A 895 -5.85 48.47 -1.94
N SER A 896 -6.65 49.49 -1.59
CA SER A 896 -8.09 49.32 -1.41
C SER A 896 -8.80 49.02 -2.74
N LYS A 897 -9.70 48.03 -2.75
CA LYS A 897 -10.56 47.70 -3.91
C LYS A 897 -11.75 48.65 -4.07
N ARG A 898 -12.07 49.47 -3.07
CA ARG A 898 -13.20 50.42 -3.07
C ARG A 898 -12.68 51.84 -3.20
N VAL A 899 -13.21 52.57 -4.19
CA VAL A 899 -12.89 53.99 -4.41
C VAL A 899 -13.25 54.80 -3.15
N GLY A 900 -12.30 55.59 -2.65
CA GLY A 900 -12.47 56.44 -1.45
C GLY A 900 -12.13 55.77 -0.11
N GLN A 901 -11.75 54.50 -0.09
CA GLN A 901 -11.20 53.84 1.10
C GLN A 901 -9.66 53.85 1.08
N PRO A 902 -8.99 54.03 2.23
CA PRO A 902 -7.54 54.13 2.29
C PRO A 902 -6.82 52.80 2.05
N ASP A 903 -5.66 52.87 1.43
CA ASP A 903 -4.71 51.75 1.41
C ASP A 903 -4.21 51.43 2.82
N THR A 904 -3.90 50.15 3.05
CA THR A 904 -3.53 49.62 4.37
C THR A 904 -2.08 49.15 4.38
N LEU A 905 -1.25 49.68 5.28
CA LEU A 905 0.09 49.14 5.55
C LEU A 905 -0.01 47.81 6.31
N THR A 906 0.62 46.76 5.81
CA THR A 906 0.52 45.40 6.40
C THR A 906 1.82 44.59 6.23
N THR A 907 1.97 43.53 7.01
CA THR A 907 3.11 42.61 6.92
C THR A 907 3.02 41.77 5.64
N LYS A 908 4.14 41.66 4.92
CA LYS A 908 4.23 40.87 3.69
C LYS A 908 4.73 39.45 3.96
N ASN A 909 5.83 39.31 4.70
CA ASN A 909 6.44 38.04 5.05
C ASN A 909 7.44 38.19 6.21
N TRP A 910 7.95 37.06 6.73
CA TRP A 910 8.97 37.01 7.76
C TRP A 910 10.09 36.02 7.41
N THR A 911 11.28 36.26 7.99
CA THR A 911 12.48 35.43 7.81
C THR A 911 13.13 35.18 9.16
N LEU A 912 13.49 33.93 9.44
CA LEU A 912 14.26 33.51 10.61
C LEU A 912 15.68 33.13 10.21
N THR A 913 16.64 33.72 10.90
CA THR A 913 18.07 33.52 10.65
C THR A 913 18.75 33.10 11.95
N ASP A 914 19.54 32.04 11.89
CA ASP A 914 20.54 31.71 12.91
C ASP A 914 21.81 32.52 12.60
N SER A 915 22.02 33.58 13.36
CA SER A 915 23.19 34.45 13.19
C SER A 915 24.48 33.87 13.75
N THR A 916 24.41 32.85 14.60
CA THR A 916 25.59 32.13 15.07
C THR A 916 26.11 31.20 13.98
N ALA A 917 25.21 30.49 13.29
CA ALA A 917 25.57 29.59 12.19
C ALA A 917 25.71 30.29 10.82
N GLY A 918 25.21 31.52 10.68
CA GLY A 918 25.19 32.24 9.40
C GLY A 918 24.19 31.67 8.39
N ALA A 919 23.12 31.04 8.87
CA ALA A 919 22.14 30.31 8.05
C ALA A 919 20.74 30.92 8.14
N ILE A 920 20.03 30.96 7.00
CA ILE A 920 18.59 31.28 6.96
C ILE A 920 17.85 29.96 7.15
N LEU A 921 17.06 29.86 8.22
CA LEU A 921 16.30 28.64 8.56
C LEU A 921 14.91 28.65 7.91
N ILE A 922 14.27 29.83 7.86
CA ILE A 922 12.98 30.02 7.21
C ILE A 922 13.06 31.33 6.42
N SER A 923 12.75 31.26 5.13
CA SER A 923 12.87 32.38 4.22
C SER A 923 11.51 32.88 3.76
N LYS A 924 11.22 34.16 3.99
CA LYS A 924 10.05 34.89 3.46
C LYS A 924 8.71 34.15 3.58
N SER A 925 8.46 33.50 4.71
CA SER A 925 7.17 32.86 5.01
C SER A 925 6.06 33.91 5.14
N LYS A 926 4.88 33.62 4.59
CA LYS A 926 3.71 34.52 4.59
C LYS A 926 2.68 34.18 5.67
N TYR A 927 2.90 33.12 6.45
CA TYR A 927 1.94 32.60 7.40
C TYR A 927 2.09 33.27 8.78
N PHE A 928 1.02 33.94 9.23
CA PHE A 928 0.97 34.67 10.51
C PHE A 928 -0.25 34.33 11.36
N ALA A 929 -1.12 33.44 10.88
CA ALA A 929 -2.32 33.06 11.62
C ALA A 929 -1.93 32.38 12.94
N THR A 930 -2.68 32.67 14.00
CA THR A 930 -2.37 32.19 15.36
C THR A 930 -2.52 30.67 15.51
N ASP A 931 -3.34 30.08 14.65
CA ASP A 931 -3.65 28.65 14.55
C ASP A 931 -2.81 27.92 13.50
N TYR A 932 -1.99 28.63 12.72
CA TYR A 932 -1.09 28.01 11.74
C TYR A 932 0.12 27.38 12.45
N GLU A 933 0.37 26.11 12.16
CA GLU A 933 1.51 25.36 12.65
C GLU A 933 2.80 25.78 11.92
N GLN A 934 3.62 26.59 12.56
CA GLN A 934 4.88 27.05 11.95
C GLN A 934 5.91 25.92 11.82
N PRO A 935 6.82 25.98 10.82
CA PRO A 935 7.84 24.96 10.63
C PRO A 935 8.68 24.71 11.89
N LEU A 936 8.98 23.44 12.16
CA LEU A 936 9.83 23.01 13.26
C LEU A 936 11.31 23.15 12.84
N VAL A 937 12.07 24.00 13.53
CA VAL A 937 13.48 24.26 13.26
C VAL A 937 14.28 24.19 14.55
N ASP A 938 15.42 23.50 14.54
CA ASP A 938 16.30 23.35 15.71
C ASP A 938 15.55 22.98 17.00
N GLY A 939 14.48 22.17 16.88
CA GLY A 939 13.65 21.67 17.99
C GLY A 939 12.52 22.59 18.47
N PHE A 940 12.37 23.78 17.88
CA PHE A 940 11.32 24.73 18.25
C PHE A 940 10.55 25.25 17.03
N ARG A 941 9.36 25.82 17.28
CA ARG A 941 8.60 26.58 16.28
C ARG A 941 8.11 27.88 16.85
N LEU A 942 7.87 28.85 15.97
CA LEU A 942 7.43 30.19 16.36
C LEU A 942 5.90 30.27 16.42
N LYS A 943 5.39 31.22 17.18
CA LYS A 943 3.97 31.61 17.21
C LYS A 943 3.89 33.11 17.07
N PHE A 944 2.97 33.60 16.24
CA PHE A 944 2.83 35.01 15.95
C PHE A 944 1.44 35.50 16.33
N ARG A 945 1.39 36.72 16.89
CA ARG A 945 0.18 37.53 16.97
C ARG A 945 0.47 38.82 16.24
N ASN A 946 0.03 38.90 14.98
CA ASN A 946 0.21 40.07 14.13
C ASN A 946 -1.04 40.96 14.17
N GLU A 947 -0.87 42.27 14.07
CA GLU A 947 -1.99 43.19 13.90
C GLU A 947 -2.39 43.28 12.42
N ALA A 948 -3.68 43.48 12.14
CA ALA A 948 -4.17 43.52 10.76
C ALA A 948 -3.76 44.81 10.02
N ARG A 949 -3.66 45.94 10.74
CA ARG A 949 -3.35 47.27 10.22
C ARG A 949 -2.87 48.21 11.32
N VAL A 950 -2.41 49.40 10.92
CA VAL A 950 -2.13 50.50 11.84
C VAL A 950 -3.45 51.14 12.29
N GLU A 951 -3.78 51.06 13.58
CA GLU A 951 -4.98 51.68 14.13
C GLU A 951 -4.81 52.08 15.60
N LEU A 952 -5.66 52.97 16.10
CA LEU A 952 -5.63 53.39 17.50
C LEU A 952 -6.00 52.24 18.43
N ASP A 953 -5.16 51.96 19.42
CA ASP A 953 -5.52 51.09 20.52
C ASP A 953 -6.37 51.85 21.55
N ARG A 954 -7.70 51.79 21.38
CA ARG A 954 -8.65 52.44 22.30
C ARG A 954 -8.55 51.96 23.75
N THR A 955 -7.92 50.81 24.02
CA THR A 955 -7.77 50.30 25.38
C THR A 955 -6.62 50.97 26.14
N THR A 956 -5.63 51.51 25.42
CA THR A 956 -4.46 52.16 26.02
C THR A 956 -4.39 53.65 25.71
N ALA A 957 -5.14 54.14 24.71
CA ALA A 957 -5.20 55.53 24.35
C ALA A 957 -6.18 56.33 25.24
N ILE A 958 -5.79 56.54 26.50
CA ILE A 958 -6.65 57.15 27.54
C ILE A 958 -6.10 58.53 27.93
N TRP A 959 -7.01 59.46 28.23
CA TRP A 959 -6.70 60.73 28.88
C TRP A 959 -6.07 60.53 30.26
N ASN A 960 -5.24 61.48 30.69
CA ASN A 960 -4.79 61.52 32.09
C ASN A 960 -5.91 61.91 33.08
N ASP A 961 -7.02 62.52 32.61
CA ASP A 961 -8.23 62.79 33.38
C ASP A 961 -9.46 62.24 32.62
N PRO A 962 -10.18 61.25 33.18
CA PRO A 962 -11.34 60.64 32.51
C PRO A 962 -12.55 61.58 32.37
N LYS A 963 -12.52 62.78 32.96
CA LYS A 963 -13.58 63.80 32.80
C LYS A 963 -13.46 64.60 31.50
N ILE A 964 -12.45 64.34 30.68
CA ILE A 964 -12.31 65.00 29.38
C ILE A 964 -13.24 64.32 28.36
N VAL A 965 -13.90 65.12 27.51
CA VAL A 965 -14.82 64.63 26.47
C VAL A 965 -14.16 63.66 25.49
N ASP A 966 -14.96 62.75 24.89
CA ASP A 966 -14.45 61.75 23.95
C ASP A 966 -13.84 62.39 22.70
N TYR A 967 -12.95 61.66 22.03
CA TYR A 967 -12.18 62.14 20.89
C TYR A 967 -12.27 61.19 19.69
N ARG A 968 -11.82 61.67 18.54
CA ARG A 968 -11.53 60.85 17.36
C ARG A 968 -10.09 61.06 16.96
N PHE A 969 -9.42 59.95 16.68
CA PHE A 969 -8.11 59.91 16.05
C PHE A 969 -8.19 58.94 14.88
N GLU A 970 -8.12 59.50 13.67
CA GLU A 970 -8.40 58.77 12.44
C GLU A 970 -7.47 59.25 11.35
N LYS A 971 -7.34 58.45 10.28
CA LYS A 971 -6.56 58.83 9.11
C LYS A 971 -7.12 60.13 8.54
N PHE A 972 -6.23 61.07 8.19
CA PHE A 972 -6.67 62.34 7.63
C PHE A 972 -7.37 62.13 6.28
N GLN A 973 -8.58 62.64 6.13
CA GLN A 973 -9.36 62.59 4.89
C GLN A 973 -10.08 63.91 4.66
N ALA A 974 -9.81 64.57 3.54
CA ALA A 974 -10.46 65.82 3.18
C ALA A 974 -11.07 65.79 1.77
N SER A 975 -12.08 66.64 1.55
CA SER A 975 -12.77 66.81 0.28
C SER A 975 -11.78 67.08 -0.87
N GLY A 976 -11.96 66.42 -2.02
CA GLY A 976 -11.04 66.53 -3.16
C GLY A 976 -9.98 65.42 -3.25
N GLY A 977 -10.08 64.36 -2.42
CA GLY A 977 -9.22 63.17 -2.52
C GLY A 977 -7.91 63.26 -1.75
N PHE A 978 -7.73 64.25 -0.88
CA PHE A 978 -6.56 64.36 -0.02
C PHE A 978 -6.65 63.31 1.10
N LEU A 979 -5.77 62.32 1.04
CA LEU A 979 -5.66 61.24 2.03
C LEU A 979 -4.31 61.36 2.74
N GLY A 980 -4.32 61.24 4.07
CA GLY A 980 -3.10 61.15 4.86
C GLY A 980 -2.40 59.80 4.73
N GLU A 981 -1.19 59.69 5.26
CA GLU A 981 -0.44 58.44 5.40
C GLU A 981 -0.64 57.81 6.78
N GLU A 982 -0.79 56.48 6.85
CA GLU A 982 -0.90 55.75 8.11
C GLU A 982 0.48 55.58 8.75
N ARG A 983 1.00 56.63 9.40
CA ARG A 983 2.30 56.56 10.07
C ARG A 983 2.19 55.76 11.37
N PRO A 984 2.93 54.65 11.54
CA PRO A 984 2.85 53.73 12.69
C PRO A 984 3.58 54.26 13.94
N ASN A 985 3.49 55.56 14.21
CA ASN A 985 4.10 56.19 15.38
C ASN A 985 3.08 56.31 16.51
N ASP A 986 3.54 56.25 17.75
CA ASP A 986 2.72 56.64 18.90
C ASP A 986 2.84 58.15 19.12
N TYR A 987 1.75 58.78 19.55
CA TYR A 987 1.72 60.22 19.76
C TYR A 987 1.28 60.59 21.17
N ARG A 988 1.62 61.80 21.60
CA ARG A 988 1.08 62.41 22.80
C ARG A 988 0.68 63.84 22.50
N ILE A 989 -0.52 64.22 22.89
CA ILE A 989 -0.97 65.62 22.83
C ILE A 989 -0.94 66.17 24.24
N GLU A 990 -0.23 67.29 24.44
CA GLU A 990 -0.10 67.98 25.72
C GLU A 990 -0.78 69.34 25.64
N PHE A 991 -1.61 69.68 26.63
CA PHE A 991 -2.37 70.92 26.69
C PHE A 991 -1.76 71.89 27.71
N GLY A 992 -1.69 73.17 27.35
CA GLY A 992 -1.15 74.28 28.11
C GLY A 992 -2.02 75.53 27.97
N ASP A 993 -1.45 76.69 28.27
CA ASP A 993 -2.12 77.98 28.06
C ASP A 993 -2.07 78.40 26.57
N LEU A 994 -2.91 79.35 26.16
CA LEU A 994 -2.91 79.83 24.76
C LEU A 994 -1.51 80.39 24.37
N GLY A 995 -0.95 79.87 23.27
CA GLY A 995 0.43 80.14 22.86
C GLY A 995 1.45 79.10 23.34
N PHE A 996 0.99 78.05 24.03
CA PHE A 996 1.81 76.90 24.39
C PHE A 996 2.43 76.22 23.14
N GLY A 997 1.67 76.10 22.05
CA GLY A 997 2.16 75.66 20.75
C GLY A 997 1.84 76.65 19.63
N LYS A 998 2.30 76.35 18.41
CA LYS A 998 1.99 77.12 17.21
C LYS A 998 1.77 76.18 16.04
N SER A 999 0.61 76.26 15.39
CA SER A 999 0.31 75.47 14.19
C SER A 999 1.05 76.01 12.97
N LYS A 1000 1.30 75.13 12.00
CA LYS A 1000 1.86 75.47 10.70
C LYS A 1000 0.75 75.81 9.70
N GLU A 1001 1.05 76.71 8.76
CA GLU A 1001 0.15 76.98 7.65
C GLU A 1001 -0.06 75.71 6.82
N LEU A 1002 -1.33 75.39 6.52
CA LEU A 1002 -1.73 74.23 5.73
C LEU A 1002 -2.52 74.69 4.50
N LYS A 1003 -2.10 74.26 3.32
CA LYS A 1003 -2.83 74.49 2.07
C LYS A 1003 -3.51 73.21 1.63
N LEU A 1004 -4.84 73.24 1.51
CA LEU A 1004 -5.65 72.11 1.07
C LEU A 1004 -6.52 72.54 -0.11
N GLY A 1005 -6.12 72.16 -1.32
CA GLY A 1005 -6.70 72.69 -2.55
C GLY A 1005 -6.54 74.22 -2.63
N ALA A 1006 -7.64 74.93 -2.86
CA ALA A 1006 -7.67 76.40 -2.88
C ALA A 1006 -7.74 77.04 -1.47
N THR A 1007 -7.96 76.25 -0.43
CA THR A 1007 -8.16 76.74 0.95
C THR A 1007 -6.83 76.76 1.70
N THR A 1008 -6.51 77.89 2.35
CA THR A 1008 -5.32 78.02 3.20
C THR A 1008 -5.75 78.18 4.66
N PHE A 1009 -5.31 77.27 5.52
CA PHE A 1009 -5.45 77.36 6.97
C PHE A 1009 -4.21 78.06 7.54
N PRO A 1010 -4.35 79.22 8.21
CA PRO A 1010 -3.21 80.02 8.65
C PRO A 1010 -2.49 79.40 9.86
N SER A 1011 -1.23 79.78 10.04
CA SER A 1011 -0.49 79.49 11.28
C SER A 1011 -1.10 80.26 12.45
N LYS A 1012 -1.41 79.55 13.55
CA LYS A 1012 -2.04 80.10 14.76
C LYS A 1012 -1.29 79.70 16.02
N ASN A 1013 -1.27 80.58 17.02
CA ASN A 1013 -0.86 80.20 18.38
C ASN A 1013 -1.96 79.33 18.99
N VAL A 1014 -1.61 78.18 19.57
CA VAL A 1014 -2.57 77.20 20.09
C VAL A 1014 -2.27 76.80 21.54
N ASN A 1015 -3.25 76.19 22.20
CA ASN A 1015 -3.13 75.70 23.58
C ASN A 1015 -2.56 74.27 23.70
N PHE A 1016 -2.02 73.67 22.64
CA PHE A 1016 -1.51 72.29 22.67
C PHE A 1016 -0.21 72.12 21.87
N LYS A 1017 0.51 71.03 22.15
CA LYS A 1017 1.62 70.51 21.32
C LYS A 1017 1.41 69.04 21.04
N VAL A 1018 1.88 68.58 19.88
CA VAL A 1018 1.85 67.17 19.49
C VAL A 1018 3.26 66.60 19.49
N TYR A 1019 3.46 65.51 20.22
CA TYR A 1019 4.75 64.86 20.43
C TYR A 1019 4.70 63.45 19.84
N ASN A 1020 5.61 63.14 18.93
CA ASN A 1020 5.81 61.78 18.44
C ASN A 1020 6.68 61.03 19.45
N LEU A 1021 6.09 60.05 20.11
CA LEU A 1021 6.73 59.22 21.14
C LEU A 1021 7.72 58.22 20.52
N SER A 1022 7.59 57.88 19.24
CA SER A 1022 8.52 57.00 18.54
C SER A 1022 9.84 57.70 18.21
N THR A 1023 9.82 59.01 17.92
CA THR A 1023 11.03 59.81 17.65
C THR A 1023 11.47 60.69 18.81
N GLN A 1024 10.65 60.77 19.87
CA GLN A 1024 10.85 61.65 21.03
C GLN A 1024 11.01 63.12 20.62
N LYS A 1025 10.18 63.58 19.68
CA LYS A 1025 10.20 64.96 19.15
C LYS A 1025 8.79 65.51 19.01
N TYR A 1026 8.65 66.82 19.20
CA TYR A 1026 7.44 67.51 18.78
C TYR A 1026 7.33 67.49 17.26
N ILE A 1027 6.14 67.22 16.75
CA ILE A 1027 5.85 67.25 15.32
C ILE A 1027 5.22 68.58 14.95
N GLU A 1028 5.33 68.91 13.66
CA GLU A 1028 4.55 69.99 13.08
C GLU A 1028 3.09 69.53 12.95
N PHE A 1029 2.15 70.45 13.09
CA PHE A 1029 0.73 70.16 12.91
C PHE A 1029 0.01 71.38 12.36
N ALA A 1030 -1.06 71.15 11.63
CA ALA A 1030 -2.00 72.20 11.24
C ALA A 1030 -3.21 72.20 12.17
N PHE A 1031 -3.84 73.34 12.31
CA PHE A 1031 -5.03 73.51 13.14
C PHE A 1031 -6.17 74.08 12.30
N LEU A 1032 -7.24 73.29 12.18
CA LEU A 1032 -8.46 73.66 11.48
C LEU A 1032 -9.45 74.17 12.51
N GLU A 1033 -9.56 75.49 12.57
CA GLU A 1033 -10.51 76.23 13.39
C GLU A 1033 -11.90 76.22 12.72
N VAL A 1034 -12.90 75.68 13.41
CA VAL A 1034 -14.27 75.54 12.87
C VAL A 1034 -15.32 76.15 13.78
N ASP A 1035 -15.11 76.14 15.10
CA ASP A 1035 -16.10 76.66 16.07
C ASP A 1035 -15.92 78.16 16.41
N GLY A 1036 -14.73 78.72 16.16
CA GLY A 1036 -14.46 80.16 16.26
C GLY A 1036 -13.72 80.57 17.53
N THR A 1037 -13.25 79.61 18.33
CA THR A 1037 -12.53 79.79 19.59
C THR A 1037 -11.02 79.92 19.35
N ASP A 1038 -10.62 81.11 18.86
CA ASP A 1038 -9.30 81.39 18.26
C ASP A 1038 -8.08 80.77 19.00
N GLY A 1039 -7.69 79.56 18.56
CA GLY A 1039 -6.48 78.84 19.00
C GLY A 1039 -6.63 77.89 20.21
N THR A 1040 -7.82 77.73 20.78
CA THR A 1040 -8.06 76.73 21.85
C THR A 1040 -8.78 75.53 21.25
N LEU A 1041 -8.26 74.30 21.38
CA LEU A 1041 -8.96 73.12 20.86
C LEU A 1041 -10.32 72.93 21.55
N SER A 1042 -11.41 73.13 20.82
CA SER A 1042 -12.77 73.01 21.34
C SER A 1042 -13.73 72.29 20.38
N THR A 1043 -14.98 72.16 20.84
CA THR A 1043 -16.08 71.57 20.09
C THR A 1043 -17.39 72.23 20.52
N ASP A 1044 -18.19 72.67 19.53
CA ASP A 1044 -19.54 73.20 19.68
C ASP A 1044 -20.49 72.45 18.72
N GLY A 1045 -20.97 71.30 19.19
CA GLY A 1045 -21.86 70.40 18.46
C GLY A 1045 -21.21 69.83 17.19
N ALA A 1046 -21.71 70.26 16.03
CA ALA A 1046 -21.18 69.83 14.72
C ALA A 1046 -19.92 70.60 14.29
N ARG A 1047 -19.60 71.71 14.94
CA ARG A 1047 -18.39 72.50 14.67
C ARG A 1047 -17.29 72.00 15.60
N ARG A 1048 -16.32 71.29 15.02
CA ARG A 1048 -15.26 70.60 15.75
C ARG A 1048 -13.91 71.00 15.19
N ASP A 1049 -13.08 71.57 16.04
CA ASP A 1049 -11.72 71.89 15.67
C ASP A 1049 -10.92 70.62 15.43
N ARG A 1050 -9.97 70.68 14.49
CA ARG A 1050 -9.15 69.50 14.13
C ARG A 1050 -7.68 69.83 14.14
N ILE A 1051 -6.90 68.93 14.72
CA ILE A 1051 -5.45 68.93 14.64
C ILE A 1051 -5.07 67.96 13.52
N VAL A 1052 -4.37 68.43 12.50
CA VAL A 1052 -3.86 67.58 11.40
C VAL A 1052 -2.37 67.40 11.60
N PHE A 1053 -1.93 66.14 11.74
CA PHE A 1053 -0.57 65.79 12.08
C PHE A 1053 0.30 65.83 10.80
N LEU A 1054 1.47 66.46 10.89
CA LEU A 1054 2.42 66.59 9.78
C LEU A 1054 3.73 65.92 10.14
N GLU A 1055 4.14 64.94 9.34
CA GLU A 1055 5.40 64.21 9.54
C GLU A 1055 6.27 64.31 8.28
N PRO A 1056 7.60 64.29 8.39
CA PRO A 1056 8.48 64.29 7.23
C PRO A 1056 8.43 62.94 6.50
N ASP A 1057 8.39 62.99 5.17
CA ASP A 1057 8.66 61.87 4.28
C ASP A 1057 10.17 61.57 4.17
N GLN A 1058 10.55 60.60 3.33
CA GLN A 1058 11.96 60.24 3.11
C GLN A 1058 12.80 61.38 2.50
N SER A 1059 12.16 62.35 1.83
CA SER A 1059 12.78 63.55 1.28
C SER A 1059 12.69 64.76 2.23
N ASN A 1060 12.26 64.54 3.47
CA ASN A 1060 12.04 65.56 4.50
C ASN A 1060 10.93 66.58 4.18
N ASN A 1061 10.01 66.25 3.26
CA ASN A 1061 8.80 67.03 3.00
C ASN A 1061 7.71 66.65 4.00
N LEU A 1062 6.96 67.63 4.52
CA LEU A 1062 5.86 67.34 5.42
C LEU A 1062 4.65 66.76 4.68
N VAL A 1063 4.19 65.61 5.13
CA VAL A 1063 2.99 64.92 4.64
C VAL A 1063 1.92 64.85 5.71
N TYR A 1064 0.66 64.82 5.29
CA TYR A 1064 -0.49 64.64 6.19
C TYR A 1064 -0.55 63.21 6.66
N THR A 1065 -0.85 62.97 7.94
CA THR A 1065 -0.92 61.61 8.47
C THR A 1065 -2.30 61.34 9.09
N TRP A 1066 -2.49 61.82 10.30
CA TRP A 1066 -3.66 61.62 11.13
C TRP A 1066 -4.35 62.94 11.41
N TRP A 1067 -5.61 62.89 11.83
CA TRP A 1067 -6.24 64.02 12.51
C TRP A 1067 -6.78 63.64 13.88
N PHE A 1068 -6.85 64.62 14.77
CA PHE A 1068 -7.41 64.50 16.11
C PHE A 1068 -8.45 65.59 16.34
N TYR A 1069 -9.60 65.24 16.91
CA TYR A 1069 -10.62 66.20 17.30
C TYR A 1069 -11.49 65.68 18.45
N LEU A 1070 -12.10 66.60 19.21
CA LEU A 1070 -13.06 66.28 20.25
C LEU A 1070 -14.42 65.97 19.63
N PHE A 1071 -15.01 64.85 20.01
CA PHE A 1071 -16.26 64.36 19.42
C PHE A 1071 -17.49 64.87 20.17
N ASP A 1072 -17.45 64.83 21.50
CA ASP A 1072 -18.58 65.19 22.35
C ASP A 1072 -18.44 66.61 22.91
N THR A 1073 -19.57 67.30 23.06
CA THR A 1073 -19.63 68.56 23.81
C THR A 1073 -19.66 68.29 25.31
N PRO A 1074 -19.04 69.14 26.16
CA PRO A 1074 -19.09 68.99 27.61
C PRO A 1074 -20.52 68.93 28.16
N ASP A 1075 -20.80 67.94 28.99
CA ASP A 1075 -22.04 67.81 29.77
C ASP A 1075 -21.76 68.20 31.22
N VAL A 1076 -22.35 69.32 31.62
CA VAL A 1076 -22.21 69.90 32.96
C VAL A 1076 -22.78 68.96 34.03
N THR A 1077 -23.77 68.13 33.68
CA THR A 1077 -24.44 67.17 34.58
C THR A 1077 -23.57 65.93 34.83
N ALA A 1078 -22.89 65.46 33.78
CA ALA A 1078 -21.91 64.37 33.86
C ALA A 1078 -20.54 64.84 34.37
N GLY A 1079 -20.33 66.15 34.50
CA GLY A 1079 -19.08 66.75 34.94
C GLY A 1079 -17.93 66.64 33.93
N THR A 1080 -18.25 66.43 32.64
CA THR A 1080 -17.25 66.38 31.57
C THR A 1080 -16.84 67.79 31.14
N ARG A 1081 -15.60 67.93 30.63
CA ARG A 1081 -14.99 69.23 30.29
C ARG A 1081 -14.07 69.13 29.08
N LEU A 1082 -13.71 70.28 28.52
CA LEU A 1082 -12.64 70.39 27.52
C LEU A 1082 -11.25 70.24 28.17
N PRO A 1083 -10.21 69.87 27.40
CA PRO A 1083 -8.83 69.84 27.87
C PRO A 1083 -8.34 71.22 28.34
N LYS A 1084 -7.57 71.26 29.42
CA LYS A 1084 -6.97 72.47 30.00
C LYS A 1084 -5.47 72.28 30.22
N SER A 1085 -4.79 73.36 30.62
CA SER A 1085 -3.36 73.35 30.96
C SER A 1085 -3.03 72.23 31.97
N GLY A 1086 -2.11 71.33 31.59
CA GLY A 1086 -1.70 70.15 32.36
C GLY A 1086 -2.35 68.83 31.93
N ASP A 1087 -3.37 68.85 31.06
CA ASP A 1087 -3.96 67.63 30.51
C ASP A 1087 -3.09 67.05 29.37
N LYS A 1088 -3.16 65.73 29.21
CA LYS A 1088 -2.48 65.01 28.13
C LYS A 1088 -3.23 63.76 27.73
N ILE A 1089 -3.09 63.38 26.47
CA ILE A 1089 -3.52 62.09 25.95
C ILE A 1089 -2.36 61.42 25.23
N GLU A 1090 -2.15 60.14 25.54
CA GLU A 1090 -1.24 59.28 24.78
C GLU A 1090 -2.05 58.46 23.79
N LEU A 1091 -1.69 58.52 22.52
CA LEU A 1091 -2.34 57.85 21.41
C LEU A 1091 -1.42 56.72 20.96
N LYS A 1092 -1.62 55.53 21.54
CA LYS A 1092 -0.88 54.32 21.18
C LYS A 1092 -1.56 53.62 20.02
N LEU A 1093 -0.78 53.19 19.03
CA LEU A 1093 -1.29 52.50 17.86
C LEU A 1093 -0.97 51.00 17.94
N LYS A 1094 -1.94 50.17 17.54
CA LYS A 1094 -1.69 48.81 17.08
C LYS A 1094 -0.96 48.87 15.76
N LYS A 1095 0.10 48.09 15.60
CA LYS A 1095 1.00 48.14 14.45
C LYS A 1095 1.36 46.71 14.03
N PRO A 1096 1.20 46.36 12.73
CA PRO A 1096 1.65 45.08 12.22
C PRO A 1096 3.16 44.92 12.35
N PHE A 1097 3.70 43.75 12.04
CA PHE A 1097 5.14 43.61 11.82
C PHE A 1097 5.55 44.35 10.55
N LEU A 1098 6.55 45.22 10.65
CA LEU A 1098 7.05 46.09 9.59
C LEU A 1098 8.50 45.76 9.26
N SER A 1099 8.96 46.23 8.10
CA SER A 1099 10.33 46.06 7.61
C SER A 1099 11.40 46.67 8.52
N SER A 1100 11.02 47.61 9.39
CA SER A 1100 11.89 48.18 10.42
C SER A 1100 12.06 47.28 11.66
N ASP A 1101 11.16 46.31 11.87
CA ASP A 1101 11.14 45.47 13.06
C ASP A 1101 12.16 44.33 12.99
N LYS A 1102 12.83 44.07 14.11
CA LYS A 1102 13.73 42.94 14.28
C LYS A 1102 13.59 42.37 15.69
N PHE A 1103 13.26 41.09 15.78
CA PHE A 1103 13.32 40.35 17.05
C PHE A 1103 14.63 39.58 17.16
N ARG A 1104 15.11 39.41 18.39
CA ARG A 1104 16.28 38.61 18.74
C ARG A 1104 15.99 37.73 19.96
N PHE A 1105 16.47 36.50 19.93
CA PHE A 1105 16.46 35.59 21.07
C PHE A 1105 17.70 34.69 21.08
N VAL A 1106 17.97 34.07 22.23
CA VAL A 1106 19.17 33.24 22.43
C VAL A 1106 18.76 31.92 23.04
N ALA A 1107 19.05 30.83 22.34
CA ALA A 1107 18.81 29.49 22.86
C ALA A 1107 19.77 29.16 23.99
N LYS A 1108 19.24 28.49 25.01
CA LYS A 1108 19.97 27.85 26.10
C LYS A 1108 19.53 26.40 26.14
N ARG A 1109 20.50 25.48 26.06
CA ARG A 1109 20.22 24.05 26.15
C ARG A 1109 19.77 23.66 27.57
N ALA A 1110 19.30 22.43 27.69
CA ALA A 1110 19.03 21.82 28.99
C ALA A 1110 20.30 21.70 29.83
N LEU A 1111 20.18 21.81 31.15
CA LEU A 1111 21.30 21.69 32.09
C LEU A 1111 20.86 20.99 33.37
N ILE A 1112 21.83 20.53 34.16
CA ILE A 1112 21.65 20.08 35.54
C ILE A 1112 22.04 21.22 36.48
N ASP A 1113 21.09 21.70 37.29
CA ASP A 1113 21.34 22.65 38.37
C ASP A 1113 21.84 21.89 39.61
N PRO A 1114 23.09 22.12 40.08
CA PRO A 1114 23.66 21.38 41.19
C PRO A 1114 22.93 21.55 42.53
N ASP A 1115 22.30 22.69 42.78
CA ASP A 1115 21.60 22.95 44.04
C ASP A 1115 20.20 22.35 44.02
N LEU A 1116 19.55 22.33 42.86
CA LEU A 1116 18.32 21.57 42.67
C LEU A 1116 18.58 20.06 42.73
N ALA A 1117 19.68 19.58 42.14
CA ALA A 1117 20.07 18.17 42.16
C ALA A 1117 20.21 17.64 43.60
N LYS A 1118 20.81 18.43 44.51
CA LYS A 1118 20.90 18.09 45.94
C LYS A 1118 19.53 17.91 46.60
N GLN A 1119 18.57 18.76 46.27
CA GLN A 1119 17.21 18.69 46.79
C GLN A 1119 16.46 17.48 46.21
N ASP A 1120 16.69 17.19 44.93
CA ASP A 1120 16.05 16.10 44.22
C ASP A 1120 16.56 14.70 44.62
N MET A 1121 17.71 14.60 45.31
CA MET A 1121 18.21 13.34 45.89
C MET A 1121 17.16 12.65 46.80
N ASP A 1122 16.25 13.42 47.41
CA ASP A 1122 15.18 12.87 48.24
C ASP A 1122 14.02 12.25 47.46
N LYS A 1123 13.90 12.54 46.17
CA LYS A 1123 12.91 11.95 45.26
C LYS A 1123 13.34 10.56 44.76
N ILE A 1124 14.61 10.18 44.96
CA ILE A 1124 15.13 8.89 44.54
C ILE A 1124 14.33 7.76 45.18
N LYS A 1125 13.82 6.86 44.35
CA LYS A 1125 13.04 5.70 44.76
C LYS A 1125 13.31 4.50 43.88
N VAL A 1126 13.10 3.32 44.45
CA VAL A 1126 13.11 2.03 43.74
C VAL A 1126 11.66 1.65 43.44
N VAL A 1127 11.37 1.21 42.22
CA VAL A 1127 10.04 0.77 41.77
C VAL A 1127 10.12 -0.58 41.04
N PRO A 1128 9.20 -1.54 41.32
CA PRO A 1128 8.25 -1.51 42.42
C PRO A 1128 8.96 -1.67 43.76
N ASN A 1129 8.38 -1.17 44.84
CA ASN A 1129 8.90 -1.41 46.18
C ASN A 1129 7.73 -1.55 47.18
N PRO A 1130 7.38 -2.78 47.62
CA PRO A 1130 8.10 -4.03 47.35
C PRO A 1130 7.91 -4.55 45.91
N TYR A 1131 8.88 -5.31 45.42
CA TYR A 1131 8.73 -6.18 44.27
C TYR A 1131 8.01 -7.46 44.69
N VAL A 1132 6.89 -7.81 44.04
CA VAL A 1132 6.06 -8.97 44.42
C VAL A 1132 5.90 -9.88 43.22
N ALA A 1133 6.70 -10.95 43.15
CA ALA A 1133 6.76 -11.93 42.06
C ALA A 1133 7.14 -11.37 40.66
N SER A 1134 6.44 -10.36 40.15
CA SER A 1134 6.62 -9.67 38.86
C SER A 1134 6.24 -8.18 38.95
N ALA A 1135 6.62 -7.39 37.93
CA ALA A 1135 6.17 -6.02 37.73
C ALA A 1135 5.42 -5.87 36.40
N GLN A 1136 4.48 -4.92 36.34
CA GLN A 1136 3.59 -4.77 35.17
C GLN A 1136 4.31 -4.36 33.87
N TRP A 1137 5.49 -3.77 33.96
CA TRP A 1137 6.31 -3.35 32.82
C TRP A 1137 7.31 -4.41 32.38
N GLU A 1138 7.39 -5.55 33.07
CA GLU A 1138 8.24 -6.65 32.64
C GLU A 1138 7.69 -7.28 31.37
N ALA A 1139 8.58 -7.61 30.44
CA ALA A 1139 8.20 -8.29 29.21
C ALA A 1139 7.57 -9.65 29.52
N LYS A 1140 6.61 -10.08 28.68
CA LYS A 1140 6.04 -11.44 28.74
C LYS A 1140 7.18 -12.45 28.69
N ASN A 1141 7.16 -13.45 29.58
CA ASN A 1141 8.21 -14.46 29.64
C ASN A 1141 8.20 -15.29 28.34
N PRO A 1142 9.27 -15.26 27.52
CA PRO A 1142 9.29 -15.96 26.24
C PRO A 1142 9.51 -17.48 26.37
N TYR A 1143 9.72 -17.99 27.59
CA TYR A 1143 10.01 -19.40 27.86
C TYR A 1143 8.81 -20.10 28.52
N ALA A 1144 8.52 -21.34 28.08
CA ALA A 1144 7.46 -22.20 28.63
C ALA A 1144 7.59 -22.52 30.12
N SER A 1145 8.77 -22.30 30.71
CA SER A 1145 8.99 -22.40 32.16
C SER A 1145 10.03 -21.39 32.64
N GLY A 1146 10.01 -21.06 33.94
CA GLY A 1146 10.85 -20.03 34.54
C GLY A 1146 10.08 -18.75 34.85
N ARG A 1147 10.78 -17.73 35.35
CA ARG A 1147 10.18 -16.44 35.77
C ARG A 1147 10.33 -15.31 34.73
N GLY A 1148 10.97 -15.60 33.60
CA GLY A 1148 11.33 -14.58 32.61
C GLY A 1148 12.34 -13.55 33.13
N PRO A 1149 12.63 -12.52 32.32
CA PRO A 1149 13.41 -11.36 32.72
C PRO A 1149 12.72 -10.61 33.86
N ARG A 1150 13.50 -10.21 34.88
CA ARG A 1150 12.98 -9.44 36.03
C ARG A 1150 13.71 -8.11 36.16
N SER A 1151 13.00 -7.06 36.55
CA SER A 1151 13.57 -5.72 36.62
C SER A 1151 13.03 -4.89 37.79
N LEU A 1152 13.93 -4.12 38.39
CA LEU A 1152 13.65 -3.05 39.35
C LEU A 1152 14.26 -1.76 38.81
N HIS A 1153 13.55 -0.64 38.88
CA HIS A 1153 14.07 0.64 38.41
C HIS A 1153 14.41 1.55 39.59
N PHE A 1154 15.59 2.15 39.55
CA PHE A 1154 15.92 3.33 40.35
C PHE A 1154 15.50 4.55 39.55
N THR A 1155 14.77 5.50 40.15
CA THR A 1155 14.25 6.67 39.42
C THR A 1155 14.65 7.97 40.12
N HIS A 1156 14.65 9.09 39.38
CA HIS A 1156 15.07 10.41 39.83
C HIS A 1156 16.55 10.48 40.24
N LEU A 1157 17.39 9.65 39.64
CA LEU A 1157 18.82 9.63 39.85
C LEU A 1157 19.48 10.90 39.32
N PRO A 1158 20.59 11.37 39.91
CA PRO A 1158 21.49 12.30 39.27
C PRO A 1158 22.04 11.72 37.97
N ASN A 1159 22.30 12.58 36.98
CA ASN A 1159 22.76 12.16 35.65
C ASN A 1159 24.05 11.30 35.67
N MET A 1160 24.88 11.43 36.71
CA MET A 1160 26.07 10.61 36.94
C MET A 1160 26.10 10.18 38.41
N CYS A 1161 25.99 8.89 38.69
CA CYS A 1161 26.13 8.35 40.05
C CYS A 1161 26.51 6.86 40.08
N THR A 1162 27.02 6.40 41.21
CA THR A 1162 27.25 4.96 41.47
C THR A 1162 26.18 4.42 42.40
N ILE A 1163 25.44 3.40 41.96
CA ILE A 1163 24.44 2.68 42.75
C ILE A 1163 25.09 1.40 43.30
N ARG A 1164 25.10 1.23 44.61
CA ARG A 1164 25.60 0.02 45.28
C ARG A 1164 24.47 -0.66 46.02
N ILE A 1165 24.28 -1.95 45.77
CA ILE A 1165 23.19 -2.73 46.35
C ILE A 1165 23.79 -3.74 47.34
N PHE A 1166 23.24 -3.77 48.56
CA PHE A 1166 23.71 -4.61 49.65
C PHE A 1166 22.58 -5.48 50.23
N THR A 1167 22.94 -6.64 50.76
CA THR A 1167 22.06 -7.38 51.67
C THR A 1167 21.93 -6.61 53.00
N ILE A 1168 20.94 -6.96 53.83
CA ILE A 1168 20.79 -6.34 55.17
C ILE A 1168 22.00 -6.57 56.10
N ASN A 1169 22.82 -7.60 55.81
CA ASN A 1169 24.05 -7.91 56.53
C ASN A 1169 25.26 -7.10 56.02
N GLY A 1170 25.08 -6.25 54.99
CA GLY A 1170 26.13 -5.40 54.43
C GLY A 1170 26.98 -6.06 53.34
N GLU A 1171 26.57 -7.21 52.79
CA GLU A 1171 27.28 -7.86 51.69
C GLU A 1171 26.93 -7.20 50.36
N LEU A 1172 27.93 -6.86 49.55
CA LEU A 1172 27.73 -6.24 48.23
C LEU A 1172 27.15 -7.24 47.24
N VAL A 1173 25.95 -6.94 46.75
CA VAL A 1173 25.19 -7.74 45.78
C VAL A 1173 25.56 -7.32 44.35
N ASP A 1174 25.51 -6.02 44.07
CA ASP A 1174 25.80 -5.46 42.76
C ASP A 1174 26.26 -3.99 42.85
N MET A 1175 26.96 -3.52 41.81
CA MET A 1175 27.39 -2.14 41.64
C MET A 1175 27.12 -1.69 40.21
N ILE A 1176 26.38 -0.60 40.06
CA ILE A 1176 25.95 -0.05 38.77
C ILE A 1176 26.51 1.37 38.67
N GLU A 1177 27.25 1.64 37.60
CA GLU A 1177 27.64 3.01 37.24
C GLU A 1177 26.55 3.55 36.30
N HIS A 1178 25.90 4.63 36.72
CA HIS A 1178 24.83 5.29 35.98
C HIS A 1178 25.38 6.57 35.35
N ASP A 1179 25.26 6.68 34.03
CA ASP A 1179 25.57 7.85 33.21
C ASP A 1179 24.49 7.99 32.14
N SER A 1180 23.69 9.05 32.22
CA SER A 1180 22.48 9.19 31.41
C SER A 1180 22.30 10.60 30.82
N PRO A 1181 21.47 10.73 29.76
CA PRO A 1181 20.99 12.02 29.28
C PRO A 1181 20.22 12.78 30.37
N PHE A 1182 20.23 14.13 30.32
CA PHE A 1182 19.63 14.95 31.40
C PHE A 1182 18.12 14.75 31.59
N ASN A 1183 17.41 14.35 30.54
CA ASN A 1183 15.97 14.08 30.57
C ASN A 1183 15.63 12.65 31.01
N ASP A 1184 16.62 11.82 31.39
CA ASP A 1184 16.44 10.46 31.88
C ASP A 1184 17.25 10.24 33.18
N GLY A 1185 16.54 10.18 34.30
CA GLY A 1185 17.09 9.90 35.63
C GLY A 1185 16.74 8.51 36.13
N SER A 1186 16.55 7.55 35.23
CA SER A 1186 16.19 6.18 35.59
C SER A 1186 17.31 5.18 35.26
N GLU A 1187 17.45 4.15 36.10
CA GLU A 1187 18.38 3.04 35.86
C GLU A 1187 17.68 1.71 36.13
N GLU A 1188 17.78 0.78 35.18
CA GLU A 1188 17.17 -0.54 35.27
C GLU A 1188 18.14 -1.57 35.84
N TRP A 1189 17.80 -2.14 37.00
CA TRP A 1189 18.51 -3.26 37.57
C TRP A 1189 17.79 -4.58 37.26
N LYS A 1190 18.45 -5.45 36.48
CA LYS A 1190 17.97 -6.78 36.06
C LYS A 1190 17.87 -7.82 37.19
N MET A 1191 17.97 -7.38 38.44
CA MET A 1191 17.90 -8.22 39.64
C MET A 1191 18.92 -9.38 39.64
N LEU A 1192 20.10 -9.10 39.08
CA LEU A 1192 21.24 -10.02 39.06
C LEU A 1192 22.31 -9.53 40.04
N THR A 1193 23.04 -10.46 40.65
CA THR A 1193 24.26 -10.15 41.38
C THR A 1193 25.38 -9.75 40.42
N LYS A 1194 26.47 -9.21 40.95
CA LYS A 1194 27.72 -8.95 40.20
C LYS A 1194 28.24 -10.18 39.44
N ASP A 1195 27.94 -11.38 39.94
CA ASP A 1195 28.32 -12.68 39.34
C ASP A 1195 27.24 -13.21 38.36
N LYS A 1196 26.27 -12.36 37.98
CA LYS A 1196 25.15 -12.65 37.07
C LYS A 1196 24.21 -13.77 37.55
N LEU A 1197 24.09 -13.94 38.86
CA LEU A 1197 23.13 -14.87 39.48
C LEU A 1197 21.85 -14.15 39.91
N ASN A 1198 20.73 -14.87 39.90
CA ASN A 1198 19.47 -14.35 40.42
C ASN A 1198 19.56 -14.01 41.91
N VAL A 1199 19.12 -12.80 42.28
CA VAL A 1199 19.06 -12.41 43.71
C VAL A 1199 17.95 -13.16 44.45
N ALA A 1200 18.16 -13.40 45.75
CA ALA A 1200 17.20 -14.06 46.63
C ALA A 1200 16.08 -13.10 47.08
N TYR A 1201 14.95 -13.64 47.53
CA TYR A 1201 13.90 -12.84 48.20
C TYR A 1201 14.43 -12.31 49.53
N GLY A 1202 14.10 -11.05 49.85
CA GLY A 1202 14.61 -10.41 51.06
C GLY A 1202 14.57 -8.89 50.99
N ILE A 1203 15.11 -8.27 52.05
CA ILE A 1203 15.26 -6.81 52.15
C ILE A 1203 16.70 -6.45 51.77
N TYR A 1204 16.83 -5.46 50.89
CA TYR A 1204 18.09 -4.94 50.40
C TYR A 1204 18.23 -3.45 50.75
N VAL A 1205 19.48 -3.01 50.86
CA VAL A 1205 19.85 -1.61 51.07
C VAL A 1205 20.56 -1.12 49.82
N TYR A 1206 20.18 0.05 49.32
CA TYR A 1206 20.94 0.71 48.25
C TYR A 1206 21.65 1.95 48.79
N HIS A 1207 22.83 2.21 48.25
CA HIS A 1207 23.63 3.40 48.52
C HIS A 1207 24.01 4.03 47.18
N ILE A 1208 23.61 5.28 46.99
CA ILE A 1208 23.89 6.07 45.79
C ILE A 1208 24.86 7.16 46.15
N THR A 1209 25.95 7.25 45.41
CA THR A 1209 26.95 8.32 45.53
C THR A 1209 27.02 9.07 44.22
N ALA A 1210 26.74 10.37 44.25
CA ALA A 1210 26.76 11.24 43.07
C ALA A 1210 27.82 12.34 43.23
N PRO A 1211 28.86 12.38 42.38
CA PRO A 1211 29.93 13.37 42.47
C PRO A 1211 29.41 14.81 42.45
N GLY A 1212 29.77 15.61 43.46
CA GLY A 1212 29.35 17.02 43.55
C GLY A 1212 27.89 17.26 43.99
N VAL A 1213 27.08 16.21 44.08
CA VAL A 1213 25.67 16.28 44.53
C VAL A 1213 25.52 15.75 45.96
N GLY A 1214 25.97 14.52 46.25
CA GLY A 1214 25.91 13.94 47.60
C GLY A 1214 25.63 12.43 47.61
N ASP A 1215 25.27 11.91 48.79
CA ASP A 1215 24.98 10.50 49.02
C ASP A 1215 23.52 10.27 49.46
N LYS A 1216 22.92 9.15 49.03
CA LYS A 1216 21.58 8.71 49.44
C LYS A 1216 21.60 7.23 49.81
N ILE A 1217 20.96 6.89 50.93
CA ILE A 1217 20.74 5.50 51.36
C ILE A 1217 19.24 5.25 51.43
N GLY A 1218 18.81 4.09 50.95
CA GLY A 1218 17.44 3.62 51.10
C GLY A 1218 17.34 2.10 51.12
N LYS A 1219 16.11 1.58 51.15
CA LYS A 1219 15.83 0.14 51.24
C LYS A 1219 14.70 -0.26 50.30
N PHE A 1220 14.75 -1.50 49.83
CA PHE A 1220 13.65 -2.12 49.07
C PHE A 1220 13.51 -3.59 49.43
N ALA A 1221 12.36 -4.17 49.13
CA ALA A 1221 12.07 -5.57 49.42
C ALA A 1221 11.68 -6.33 48.14
N ILE A 1222 12.13 -7.58 48.06
CA ILE A 1222 11.78 -8.55 47.01
C ILE A 1222 11.02 -9.70 47.68
N ILE A 1223 9.78 -9.91 47.28
CA ILE A 1223 8.83 -10.88 47.84
C ILE A 1223 8.51 -11.95 46.78
N LYS A 1224 8.42 -13.21 47.22
CA LYS A 1224 8.22 -14.36 46.34
C LYS A 1224 6.82 -14.47 45.80
#